data_AF-A0A396F4P1-F1
#
_entry.id   AF-A0A396F4P1-F1
#
_cell.length_a   1.000
_cell.length_b   1.000
_cell.length_c   1.000
_cell.angle_alpha   90.00
_cell.angle_beta   90.00
_cell.angle_gamma   90.00
#
_symmetry.space_group_name_H-M   'P 1'
#
loop_
_entity.id
_entity.type
_entity.pdbx_description
1 polymer ?
#
loop_
_entity_poly.entity_id
_entity_poly.type
_entity_poly.pdbx_seq_one_letter_code
_entity_poly.pdbx_strand_id
1 'polypeptide(L)'
;MKKIFLSFLLVMAGISHTLAQGLDGNVEQRLKDFFTRYETSYANIGKCKLDRYEVNHDKKRLNVYASPSFGYQPFTPEKTEAIYRLLRQSLPGPVNYYDITIYADGKSIEDLIPNYLRKKQDKSRLWQRTDYKGEPWVKNISRPFTAGKGLEGRHIALWQSHGKYYKKDKGCWEWQRPRLFCTTEDLFTQSFVIPYIIPMLENAGAIVYTPRERDWQRNEVIVDNDTHPQGCIYQEIKSRKGKWKTAPTPAFAQKRLVYRDGQNPFEEGTARFASTEKKPEKAFAQWIPHIPETGKYAVYVTYQTLPGSVSDAKYLVFHKGGVTEFLVNQQIGGGTWVYLGTFEFDKGTNDYGMVVLSNESRQKGVVCADAVRFGGGMGNISRGGKTSGLPRYLEGARYAAQWSGFPYSVYSPSEGKNDYTDDINARSRIINYLSGNSVYNPKEKGLGVPFEMTLGVHSDAGFSKENDLIGTLGIYTTDYNNGELNAGISRYASRDLADMVLTGLQQDISAQFGIRWQRRSLWNRNYSETRLPAVPSMILELLSHQNFADLKLGHDPRFKFTVGRSVYKSILKYLSTMHGTDYVVQPLPVNNFAIHSGSRKNTFQLTWQAVDDPLEPTAKAQQYIVYTRLGHGGFDNGTLVRGTEYTFEAEPGLVYSFKVTAVNKGGESFPSEILSAYQAKKSKGTILIVNGFDRLSRPATVESPFLQGFDLNTDPGIPYINTPAFCGTQQSFDRSRIGRETKDGLGYSGSELEGMLIAGNTFDYPFIHGKAIQAAGGYSFVSCSDEAVENGFVRLADYPITDLIFGADRRPFSHTLQQLLTTYCQGGGNLMLSGSYIGSNMNSPTALNFTENILKYSFGGSMINSTSGEIYGANTRFSIPRTINEQTYAVPAPDCLTPIAPAYSAFVYNPGSYSAGVAYKGKYRTFVLGFPFESIQGVKERARIMSAILGFFGSK
;
A
#
# COMPACT_ATOMS: atom_id res chain seq x y z
N MET A 1 -34.51 -42.50 -73.44
CA MET A 1 -33.53 -41.49 -72.95
C MET A 1 -33.89 -40.78 -71.63
N LYS A 2 -35.08 -40.97 -71.00
CA LYS A 2 -35.44 -40.30 -69.73
C LYS A 2 -35.11 -41.04 -68.42
N LYS A 3 -34.77 -42.35 -68.46
CA LYS A 3 -34.43 -43.14 -67.25
C LYS A 3 -32.94 -43.18 -66.88
N ILE A 4 -32.04 -42.77 -67.78
CA ILE A 4 -30.58 -42.78 -67.52
C ILE A 4 -30.11 -41.46 -66.87
N PHE A 5 -30.79 -40.34 -67.15
CA PHE A 5 -30.48 -39.04 -66.54
C PHE A 5 -30.86 -38.95 -65.06
N LEU A 6 -31.92 -39.65 -64.61
CA LEU A 6 -32.36 -39.60 -63.20
C LEU A 6 -31.43 -40.40 -62.28
N SER A 7 -30.89 -41.53 -62.76
CA SER A 7 -29.93 -42.35 -62.02
C SER A 7 -28.55 -41.70 -61.92
N PHE A 8 -28.14 -40.92 -62.94
CA PHE A 8 -26.89 -40.17 -62.91
C PHE A 8 -26.97 -38.96 -61.95
N LEU A 9 -28.15 -38.33 -61.81
CA LEU A 9 -28.37 -37.26 -60.83
C LEU A 9 -28.39 -37.77 -59.38
N LEU A 10 -28.96 -38.95 -59.13
CA LEU A 10 -28.99 -39.58 -57.80
C LEU A 10 -27.61 -40.11 -57.36
N VAL A 11 -26.80 -40.61 -58.30
CA VAL A 11 -25.41 -41.02 -58.02
C VAL A 11 -24.49 -39.80 -57.84
N MET A 12 -24.67 -38.73 -58.62
CA MET A 12 -23.95 -37.44 -58.40
C MET A 12 -24.35 -36.77 -57.08
N ALA A 13 -25.63 -36.83 -56.67
CA ALA A 13 -26.07 -36.36 -55.35
C ALA A 13 -25.53 -37.22 -54.20
N GLY A 14 -25.45 -38.55 -54.39
CA GLY A 14 -24.83 -39.47 -53.42
C GLY A 14 -23.31 -39.30 -53.28
N ILE A 15 -22.58 -39.02 -54.37
CA ILE A 15 -21.13 -38.74 -54.35
C ILE A 15 -20.85 -37.35 -53.76
N SER A 16 -21.71 -36.37 -53.99
CA SER A 16 -21.61 -35.03 -53.38
C SER A 16 -21.87 -35.07 -51.87
N HIS A 17 -22.84 -35.87 -51.42
CA HIS A 17 -23.14 -36.04 -50.00
C HIS A 17 -22.05 -36.80 -49.23
N THR A 18 -21.40 -37.81 -49.84
CA THR A 18 -20.29 -38.53 -49.19
C THR A 18 -18.98 -37.73 -49.17
N LEU A 19 -18.69 -36.93 -50.20
CA LEU A 19 -17.57 -35.99 -50.20
C LEU A 19 -17.75 -34.84 -49.19
N ALA A 20 -18.97 -34.32 -49.04
CA ALA A 20 -19.30 -33.31 -48.03
C ALA A 20 -19.17 -33.86 -46.59
N GLN A 21 -19.63 -35.09 -46.33
CA GLN A 21 -19.43 -35.76 -45.03
C GLN A 21 -17.94 -35.99 -44.70
N GLY A 22 -17.12 -36.33 -45.70
CA GLY A 22 -15.67 -36.48 -45.52
C GLY A 22 -14.93 -35.15 -45.28
N LEU A 23 -15.36 -34.07 -45.94
CA LEU A 23 -14.82 -32.73 -45.72
C LEU A 23 -15.15 -32.21 -44.31
N ASP A 24 -16.40 -32.36 -43.87
CA ASP A 24 -16.84 -31.90 -42.54
C ASP A 24 -16.17 -32.67 -41.40
N GLY A 25 -16.01 -33.99 -41.54
CA GLY A 25 -15.25 -34.79 -40.57
C GLY A 25 -13.78 -34.37 -40.49
N ASN A 26 -13.16 -34.00 -41.61
CA ASN A 26 -11.79 -33.47 -41.64
C ASN A 26 -11.72 -32.09 -40.98
N VAL A 27 -12.68 -31.19 -41.25
CA VAL A 27 -12.78 -29.89 -40.58
C VAL A 27 -12.91 -30.07 -39.06
N GLU A 28 -13.81 -30.93 -38.60
CA GLU A 28 -13.99 -31.21 -37.17
C GLU A 28 -12.68 -31.70 -36.52
N GLN A 29 -11.99 -32.66 -37.15
CA GLN A 29 -10.73 -33.19 -36.63
C GLN A 29 -9.65 -32.10 -36.55
N ARG A 30 -9.50 -31.26 -37.59
CA ARG A 30 -8.54 -30.15 -37.60
C ARG A 30 -8.84 -29.12 -36.52
N LEU A 31 -10.11 -28.78 -36.31
CA LEU A 31 -10.53 -27.89 -35.23
C LEU A 31 -10.23 -28.50 -33.86
N LYS A 32 -10.55 -29.78 -33.63
CA LYS A 32 -10.23 -30.48 -32.37
C LYS A 32 -8.73 -30.49 -32.10
N ASP A 33 -7.92 -30.83 -33.10
CA ASP A 33 -6.47 -30.86 -32.99
C ASP A 33 -5.91 -29.46 -32.68
N PHE A 34 -6.42 -28.43 -33.37
CA PHE A 34 -6.00 -27.04 -33.17
C PHE A 34 -6.20 -26.61 -31.72
N PHE A 35 -7.41 -26.74 -31.16
CA PHE A 35 -7.68 -26.27 -29.80
C PHE A 35 -7.05 -27.16 -28.72
N THR A 36 -6.97 -28.46 -28.93
CA THR A 36 -6.35 -29.39 -27.95
C THR A 36 -4.85 -29.15 -27.82
N ARG A 37 -4.18 -28.77 -28.92
CA ARG A 37 -2.75 -28.46 -28.96
C ARG A 37 -2.46 -26.96 -28.83
N TYR A 38 -3.48 -26.14 -28.63
CA TYR A 38 -3.31 -24.70 -28.53
C TYR A 38 -2.60 -24.35 -27.22
N GLU A 39 -1.46 -23.68 -27.35
CA GLU A 39 -0.71 -23.12 -26.24
C GLU A 39 -0.39 -21.66 -26.53
N THR A 40 -0.28 -20.85 -25.47
CA THR A 40 0.04 -19.43 -25.56
C THR A 40 1.17 -19.10 -24.60
N SER A 41 2.17 -18.37 -25.08
CA SER A 41 3.33 -17.99 -24.27
C SER A 41 3.04 -16.80 -23.34
N TYR A 42 1.91 -16.12 -23.53
CA TYR A 42 1.59 -14.87 -22.83
C TYR A 42 0.83 -15.08 -21.51
N ALA A 43 0.13 -16.20 -21.34
CA ALA A 43 -0.64 -16.50 -20.13
C ALA A 43 -0.85 -18.01 -19.92
N ASN A 44 -0.91 -18.45 -18.67
CA ASN A 44 -1.36 -19.79 -18.32
C ASN A 44 -2.90 -19.83 -18.25
N ILE A 45 -3.51 -20.38 -19.30
CA ILE A 45 -4.98 -20.46 -19.46
C ILE A 45 -5.56 -21.86 -19.27
N GLY A 46 -4.72 -22.84 -18.90
CA GLY A 46 -5.10 -24.24 -18.87
C GLY A 46 -5.34 -24.81 -20.27
N LYS A 47 -5.94 -26.02 -20.32
CA LYS A 47 -6.21 -26.71 -21.59
C LYS A 47 -7.43 -26.11 -22.30
N CYS A 48 -7.32 -25.97 -23.62
CA CYS A 48 -8.39 -25.56 -24.50
C CYS A 48 -9.00 -26.78 -25.21
N LYS A 49 -10.26 -26.66 -25.64
CA LYS A 49 -10.93 -27.66 -26.48
C LYS A 49 -11.94 -26.98 -27.41
N LEU A 50 -12.28 -27.69 -28.49
CA LEU A 50 -13.43 -27.36 -29.32
C LEU A 50 -14.71 -27.78 -28.57
N ASP A 51 -15.65 -26.86 -28.42
CA ASP A 51 -16.97 -27.17 -27.85
C ASP A 51 -17.95 -27.55 -28.96
N ARG A 52 -18.06 -26.74 -30.02
CA ARG A 52 -18.87 -27.03 -31.22
C ARG A 52 -18.41 -26.18 -32.42
N TYR A 53 -18.88 -26.52 -33.62
CA TYR A 53 -18.70 -25.71 -34.82
C TYR A 53 -19.95 -25.74 -35.69
N GLU A 54 -20.12 -24.71 -36.53
CA GLU A 54 -21.19 -24.63 -37.53
C GLU A 54 -20.56 -24.23 -38.87
N VAL A 55 -20.68 -25.09 -39.87
CA VAL A 55 -20.21 -24.80 -41.22
C VAL A 55 -21.39 -24.58 -42.16
N ASN A 56 -21.34 -23.53 -42.96
CA ASN A 56 -22.30 -23.25 -44.01
C ASN A 56 -21.57 -23.02 -45.33
N HIS A 57 -21.58 -24.04 -46.18
CA HIS A 57 -20.85 -24.02 -47.45
C HIS A 57 -21.45 -23.03 -48.46
N ASP A 58 -22.78 -22.88 -48.48
CA ASP A 58 -23.48 -21.96 -49.41
C ASP A 58 -23.10 -20.50 -49.14
N LYS A 59 -23.03 -20.13 -47.86
CA LYS A 59 -22.64 -18.79 -47.41
C LYS A 59 -21.13 -18.64 -47.22
N LYS A 60 -20.35 -19.69 -47.46
CA LYS A 60 -18.90 -19.77 -47.21
C LYS A 60 -18.55 -19.24 -45.81
N ARG A 61 -19.23 -19.75 -44.78
CA ARG A 61 -19.06 -19.31 -43.38
C ARG A 61 -18.75 -20.49 -42.45
N LEU A 62 -17.87 -20.25 -41.47
CA LEU A 62 -17.54 -21.18 -40.41
C LEU A 62 -17.59 -20.46 -39.05
N ASN A 63 -18.50 -20.86 -38.17
CA ASN A 63 -18.51 -20.44 -36.77
C ASN A 63 -17.86 -21.53 -35.91
N VAL A 64 -16.90 -21.15 -35.10
CA VAL A 64 -16.15 -22.08 -34.23
C VAL A 64 -16.34 -21.66 -32.79
N TYR A 65 -16.73 -22.58 -31.92
CA TYR A 65 -16.98 -22.28 -30.50
C TYR A 65 -15.98 -23.07 -29.66
N ALA A 66 -15.08 -22.35 -29.02
CA ALA A 66 -14.04 -22.88 -28.15
C ALA A 66 -14.45 -22.80 -26.68
N SER A 67 -13.87 -23.69 -25.88
CA SER A 67 -14.04 -23.70 -24.42
C SER A 67 -13.72 -22.35 -23.78
N PRO A 68 -14.37 -21.98 -22.65
CA PRO A 68 -14.12 -20.72 -21.96
C PRO A 68 -12.64 -20.42 -21.66
N SER A 69 -11.85 -21.45 -21.35
CA SER A 69 -10.39 -21.35 -21.13
C SER A 69 -9.67 -20.60 -22.26
N PHE A 70 -10.10 -20.79 -23.51
CA PHE A 70 -9.52 -20.10 -24.66
C PHE A 70 -9.75 -18.59 -24.61
N GLY A 71 -10.87 -18.15 -24.04
CA GLY A 71 -11.22 -16.73 -23.85
C GLY A 71 -10.50 -16.05 -22.68
N TYR A 72 -9.85 -16.83 -21.81
CA TYR A 72 -9.20 -16.34 -20.59
C TYR A 72 -7.79 -15.77 -20.82
N GLN A 73 -7.32 -15.72 -22.07
CA GLN A 73 -6.06 -15.10 -22.46
C GLN A 73 -6.22 -13.60 -22.77
N PRO A 74 -5.13 -12.81 -22.71
CA PRO A 74 -5.15 -11.44 -23.20
C PRO A 74 -5.23 -11.40 -24.73
N PHE A 75 -6.27 -10.76 -25.28
CA PHE A 75 -6.42 -10.52 -26.72
C PHE A 75 -5.97 -9.11 -27.10
N THR A 76 -5.21 -9.02 -28.18
CA THR A 76 -4.91 -7.76 -28.89
C THR A 76 -5.32 -7.92 -30.35
N PRO A 77 -5.44 -6.84 -31.15
CA PRO A 77 -5.69 -6.97 -32.58
C PRO A 77 -4.72 -7.93 -33.27
N GLU A 78 -3.42 -7.85 -32.96
CA GLU A 78 -2.36 -8.64 -33.56
C GLU A 78 -2.45 -10.11 -33.16
N LYS A 79 -2.68 -10.39 -31.86
CA LYS A 79 -2.84 -11.77 -31.36
C LYS A 79 -4.07 -12.43 -31.97
N THR A 80 -5.17 -11.68 -32.09
CA THR A 80 -6.43 -12.16 -32.65
C THR A 80 -6.26 -12.52 -34.13
N GLU A 81 -5.62 -11.65 -34.90
CA GLU A 81 -5.30 -11.91 -36.31
C GLU A 81 -4.37 -13.13 -36.48
N ALA A 82 -3.36 -13.26 -35.61
CA ALA A 82 -2.46 -14.41 -35.61
C ALA A 82 -3.21 -15.73 -35.35
N ILE A 83 -4.15 -15.75 -34.40
CA ILE A 83 -5.00 -16.91 -34.12
C ILE A 83 -5.82 -17.29 -35.36
N TYR A 84 -6.49 -16.33 -36.00
CA TYR A 84 -7.26 -16.60 -37.23
C TYR A 84 -6.38 -17.13 -38.35
N ARG A 85 -5.18 -16.58 -38.53
CA ARG A 85 -4.23 -17.05 -39.53
C ARG A 85 -3.80 -18.50 -39.28
N LEU A 86 -3.44 -18.83 -38.03
CA LEU A 86 -3.05 -20.19 -37.65
C LEU A 86 -4.20 -21.18 -37.85
N LEU A 87 -5.43 -20.79 -37.48
CA LEU A 87 -6.60 -21.63 -37.71
C LEU A 87 -6.84 -21.86 -39.20
N ARG A 88 -6.81 -20.80 -40.03
CA ARG A 88 -6.95 -20.92 -41.50
C ARG A 88 -5.92 -21.86 -42.11
N GLN A 89 -4.67 -21.78 -41.67
CA GLN A 89 -3.59 -22.66 -42.15
C GLN A 89 -3.82 -24.13 -41.76
N SER A 90 -4.54 -24.40 -40.66
CA SER A 90 -4.85 -25.75 -40.21
C SER A 90 -6.05 -26.39 -40.92
N LEU A 91 -6.93 -25.59 -41.53
CA LEU A 91 -8.17 -26.05 -42.14
C LEU A 91 -7.99 -26.53 -43.59
N PRO A 92 -8.75 -27.54 -44.05
CA PRO A 92 -8.71 -27.99 -45.43
C PRO A 92 -9.37 -26.98 -46.39
N GLY A 93 -8.94 -26.96 -47.64
CA GLY A 93 -9.65 -26.26 -48.72
C GLY A 93 -10.96 -26.98 -49.09
N PRO A 94 -12.07 -26.27 -49.37
CA PRO A 94 -12.18 -24.80 -49.53
C PRO A 94 -12.49 -24.03 -48.23
N VAL A 95 -12.66 -24.71 -47.09
CA VAL A 95 -13.14 -24.11 -45.82
C VAL A 95 -12.13 -23.11 -45.24
N ASN A 96 -10.83 -23.27 -45.50
CA ASN A 96 -9.80 -22.28 -45.15
C ASN A 96 -9.99 -20.89 -45.80
N TYR A 97 -10.80 -20.78 -46.85
CA TYR A 97 -11.17 -19.51 -47.50
C TYR A 97 -12.51 -18.94 -47.02
N TYR A 98 -13.18 -19.59 -46.05
CA TYR A 98 -14.47 -19.12 -45.55
C TYR A 98 -14.31 -17.88 -44.65
N ASP A 99 -15.42 -17.18 -44.46
CA ASP A 99 -15.61 -16.22 -43.39
C ASP A 99 -15.65 -16.98 -42.06
N ILE A 100 -14.57 -16.89 -41.27
CA ILE A 100 -14.42 -17.63 -40.01
C ILE A 100 -14.66 -16.69 -38.85
N THR A 101 -15.51 -17.09 -37.91
CA THR A 101 -15.65 -16.41 -36.61
C THR A 101 -15.40 -17.40 -35.48
N ILE A 102 -14.47 -17.06 -34.58
CA ILE A 102 -14.16 -17.86 -33.39
C ILE A 102 -14.83 -17.21 -32.19
N TYR A 103 -15.60 -18.02 -31.46
CA TYR A 103 -16.28 -17.66 -30.23
C TYR A 103 -15.61 -18.33 -29.04
N ALA A 104 -15.45 -17.58 -27.95
CA ALA A 104 -15.06 -18.09 -26.65
C ALA A 104 -15.80 -17.31 -25.57
N ASP A 105 -16.24 -18.00 -24.51
CA ASP A 105 -16.98 -17.37 -23.40
C ASP A 105 -18.18 -16.52 -23.87
N GLY A 106 -18.92 -17.04 -24.86
CA GLY A 106 -20.14 -16.42 -25.40
C GLY A 106 -19.93 -15.19 -26.30
N LYS A 107 -18.68 -14.81 -26.62
CA LYS A 107 -18.34 -13.67 -27.50
C LYS A 107 -17.38 -14.08 -28.59
N SER A 108 -17.38 -13.35 -29.70
CA SER A 108 -16.30 -13.50 -30.68
C SER A 108 -14.99 -13.02 -30.06
N ILE A 109 -13.85 -13.59 -30.48
CA ILE A 109 -12.56 -13.24 -29.87
C ILE A 109 -12.14 -11.79 -30.14
N GLU A 110 -12.67 -11.16 -31.20
CA GLU A 110 -12.52 -9.72 -31.46
C GLU A 110 -13.22 -8.86 -30.40
N ASP A 111 -14.37 -9.33 -29.89
CA ASP A 111 -15.09 -8.66 -28.81
C ASP A 111 -14.47 -8.89 -27.43
N LEU A 112 -13.48 -9.79 -27.34
CA LEU A 112 -12.65 -10.00 -26.15
C LEU A 112 -11.36 -9.14 -26.16
N ILE A 113 -11.13 -8.34 -27.21
CA ILE A 113 -10.08 -7.33 -27.20
C ILE A 113 -10.50 -6.21 -26.22
N PRO A 114 -9.67 -5.87 -25.20
CA PRO A 114 -9.96 -4.80 -24.26
C PRO A 114 -10.24 -3.49 -24.98
N ASN A 115 -11.20 -2.70 -24.48
CA ASN A 115 -11.70 -1.54 -25.22
C ASN A 115 -10.62 -0.51 -25.57
N TYR A 116 -9.59 -0.33 -24.73
CA TYR A 116 -8.47 0.59 -24.98
C TYR A 116 -7.57 0.18 -26.16
N LEU A 117 -7.64 -1.06 -26.61
CA LEU A 117 -6.87 -1.59 -27.75
C LEU A 117 -7.71 -1.72 -29.04
N ARG A 118 -9.03 -1.51 -28.96
CA ARG A 118 -9.92 -1.67 -30.12
C ARG A 118 -9.79 -0.47 -31.07
N LYS A 119 -9.67 -0.75 -32.38
CA LYS A 119 -9.74 0.28 -33.43
C LYS A 119 -11.04 1.09 -33.37
N LYS A 120 -12.16 0.40 -33.13
CA LYS A 120 -13.47 0.99 -32.87
C LYS A 120 -13.91 0.56 -31.47
N GLN A 121 -13.94 1.53 -30.55
CA GLN A 121 -14.37 1.29 -29.18
C GLN A 121 -15.84 0.84 -29.13
N ASP A 122 -16.11 -0.13 -28.27
CA ASP A 122 -17.45 -0.54 -27.88
C ASP A 122 -17.97 0.41 -26.81
N LYS A 123 -18.85 1.31 -27.25
CA LYS A 123 -19.44 2.33 -26.38
C LYS A 123 -20.28 1.73 -25.25
N SER A 124 -20.80 0.51 -25.40
CA SER A 124 -21.60 -0.13 -24.34
C SER A 124 -20.80 -0.45 -23.09
N ARG A 125 -19.46 -0.50 -23.18
CA ARG A 125 -18.54 -0.76 -22.06
C ARG A 125 -17.92 0.51 -21.47
N LEU A 126 -18.35 1.69 -21.91
CA LEU A 126 -17.83 3.00 -21.45
C LEU A 126 -18.91 3.77 -20.71
N TRP A 127 -18.51 4.73 -19.87
CA TRP A 127 -19.45 5.60 -19.17
C TRP A 127 -20.21 6.55 -20.10
N GLN A 128 -19.64 6.87 -21.27
CA GLN A 128 -20.20 7.78 -22.26
C GLN A 128 -20.54 9.16 -21.65
N ARG A 129 -21.83 9.44 -21.43
CA ARG A 129 -22.32 10.71 -20.87
C ARG A 129 -22.46 10.68 -19.34
N THR A 130 -22.34 9.50 -18.74
CA THR A 130 -22.44 9.30 -17.30
C THR A 130 -21.15 9.79 -16.65
N ASP A 131 -21.19 10.93 -15.99
CA ASP A 131 -20.06 11.47 -15.25
C ASP A 131 -20.59 12.26 -14.06
N TYR A 132 -20.01 12.05 -12.88
CA TYR A 132 -20.44 12.75 -11.67
C TYR A 132 -20.00 14.22 -11.72
N LYS A 133 -20.96 15.14 -11.58
CA LYS A 133 -20.73 16.59 -11.66
C LYS A 133 -20.83 17.33 -10.32
N GLY A 134 -21.11 16.62 -9.23
CA GLY A 134 -21.21 17.21 -7.90
C GLY A 134 -19.86 17.39 -7.21
N GLU A 135 -19.87 17.95 -6.00
CA GLU A 135 -18.65 18.06 -5.19
C GLU A 135 -18.21 16.68 -4.66
N PRO A 136 -16.89 16.42 -4.55
CA PRO A 136 -16.39 15.18 -3.96
C PRO A 136 -16.88 14.96 -2.53
N TRP A 137 -17.03 13.70 -2.15
CA TRP A 137 -17.45 13.34 -0.78
C TRP A 137 -16.58 13.99 0.30
N VAL A 138 -15.25 13.97 0.10
CA VAL A 138 -14.26 14.66 0.94
C VAL A 138 -13.22 15.30 0.03
N LYS A 139 -12.83 16.54 0.35
CA LYS A 139 -11.78 17.28 -0.35
C LYS A 139 -10.85 17.98 0.64
N ASN A 140 -9.57 17.61 0.64
CA ASN A 140 -8.52 18.33 1.36
C ASN A 140 -8.20 19.63 0.61
N ILE A 141 -8.51 20.78 1.21
CA ILE A 141 -8.26 22.11 0.60
C ILE A 141 -6.95 22.75 1.10
N SER A 142 -6.26 22.13 2.06
CA SER A 142 -4.89 22.50 2.46
C SER A 142 -3.83 21.87 1.55
N ARG A 143 -4.19 20.89 0.71
CA ARG A 143 -3.27 20.29 -0.27
C ARG A 143 -2.84 21.34 -1.32
N PRO A 144 -1.54 21.57 -1.54
CA PRO A 144 -1.07 22.70 -2.35
C PRO A 144 -1.06 22.45 -3.87
N PHE A 145 -1.63 21.34 -4.35
CA PHE A 145 -1.68 20.97 -5.76
C PHE A 145 -3.01 20.32 -6.14
N THR A 146 -3.22 20.12 -7.45
CA THR A 146 -4.39 19.43 -8.01
C THR A 146 -3.94 18.43 -9.07
N ALA A 147 -4.45 17.19 -9.00
CA ALA A 147 -4.11 16.11 -9.92
C ALA A 147 -5.05 16.08 -11.14
N GLY A 148 -5.11 17.17 -11.90
CA GLY A 148 -6.13 17.36 -12.97
C GLY A 148 -6.06 16.38 -14.16
N LYS A 149 -4.99 15.60 -14.31
CA LYS A 149 -4.88 14.46 -15.25
C LYS A 149 -4.63 13.12 -14.51
N GLY A 150 -4.82 13.11 -13.19
CA GLY A 150 -4.83 11.92 -12.35
C GLY A 150 -6.24 11.42 -12.11
N LEU A 151 -6.56 11.15 -10.85
CA LEU A 151 -7.84 10.65 -10.34
C LEU A 151 -8.62 11.70 -9.53
N GLU A 152 -8.32 13.00 -9.72
CA GLU A 152 -8.95 14.09 -8.95
C GLU A 152 -10.47 13.97 -8.89
N GLY A 153 -11.01 13.82 -7.68
CA GLY A 153 -12.45 13.76 -7.42
C GLY A 153 -13.13 12.44 -7.76
N ARG A 154 -12.39 11.41 -8.20
CA ARG A 154 -12.92 10.09 -8.54
C ARG A 154 -13.08 9.22 -7.29
N HIS A 155 -14.20 8.49 -7.18
CA HIS A 155 -14.49 7.64 -6.03
C HIS A 155 -14.22 6.17 -6.35
N ILE A 156 -13.35 5.54 -5.57
CA ILE A 156 -12.91 4.16 -5.78
C ILE A 156 -13.16 3.36 -4.51
N ALA A 157 -13.74 2.17 -4.65
CA ALA A 157 -13.78 1.19 -3.57
C ALA A 157 -12.69 0.14 -3.77
N LEU A 158 -11.87 -0.08 -2.75
CA LEU A 158 -10.77 -1.05 -2.77
C LEU A 158 -10.66 -1.70 -1.40
N TRP A 159 -10.42 -3.00 -1.35
CA TRP A 159 -10.18 -3.70 -0.08
C TRP A 159 -9.12 -4.78 -0.20
N GLN A 160 -8.44 -4.99 0.93
CA GLN A 160 -7.73 -6.23 1.23
C GLN A 160 -8.74 -7.39 1.36
N SER A 161 -8.28 -8.63 1.28
CA SER A 161 -9.10 -9.85 1.28
C SER A 161 -9.92 -10.07 2.57
N HIS A 162 -10.10 -11.33 2.97
CA HIS A 162 -10.82 -11.71 4.16
C HIS A 162 -10.19 -11.20 5.45
N GLY A 163 -10.99 -11.15 6.50
CA GLY A 163 -10.54 -10.88 7.86
C GLY A 163 -11.00 -11.99 8.80
N LYS A 164 -10.52 -11.96 10.04
CA LYS A 164 -10.93 -12.93 11.06
C LYS A 164 -12.44 -12.89 11.22
N TYR A 165 -13.06 -14.07 11.25
CA TYR A 165 -14.50 -14.22 11.38
C TYR A 165 -14.85 -15.26 12.44
N TYR A 166 -16.06 -15.18 12.98
CA TYR A 166 -16.56 -16.14 13.94
C TYR A 166 -17.25 -17.30 13.23
N LYS A 167 -16.74 -18.51 13.43
CA LYS A 167 -17.33 -19.73 12.92
C LYS A 167 -18.29 -20.33 13.95
N LYS A 168 -19.58 -20.10 13.71
CA LYS A 168 -20.67 -20.48 14.63
C LYS A 168 -20.64 -21.96 15.01
N ASP A 169 -20.52 -22.85 14.04
CA ASP A 169 -20.54 -24.30 14.28
C ASP A 169 -19.35 -24.81 15.09
N LYS A 170 -18.24 -24.06 15.13
CA LYS A 170 -17.06 -24.39 15.95
C LYS A 170 -16.97 -23.59 17.26
N GLY A 171 -17.81 -22.57 17.43
CA GLY A 171 -17.77 -21.69 18.60
C GLY A 171 -16.52 -20.79 18.70
N CYS A 172 -15.78 -20.58 17.60
CA CYS A 172 -14.47 -19.90 17.65
C CYS A 172 -14.27 -18.86 16.54
N TRP A 173 -13.37 -17.91 16.80
CA TRP A 173 -12.86 -16.98 15.79
C TRP A 173 -11.72 -17.66 15.01
N GLU A 174 -11.80 -17.68 13.69
CA GLU A 174 -10.76 -18.27 12.82
C GLU A 174 -10.45 -17.38 11.61
N TRP A 175 -9.28 -17.62 11.02
CA TRP A 175 -8.90 -17.12 9.70
C TRP A 175 -9.51 -18.03 8.63
N GLN A 176 -9.66 -17.52 7.40
CA GLN A 176 -10.12 -18.37 6.30
C GLN A 176 -9.06 -19.41 5.93
N ARG A 177 -7.78 -19.01 5.94
CA ARG A 177 -6.65 -19.82 5.49
C ARG A 177 -5.73 -20.22 6.66
N PRO A 178 -5.02 -21.36 6.55
CA PRO A 178 -4.05 -21.77 7.56
C PRO A 178 -2.89 -20.77 7.65
N ARG A 179 -2.17 -20.83 8.78
CA ARG A 179 -0.95 -20.07 9.01
C ARG A 179 0.22 -20.76 8.33
N LEU A 180 0.61 -20.26 7.17
CA LEU A 180 1.71 -20.80 6.38
C LEU A 180 2.70 -19.67 6.04
N PHE A 181 3.99 -20.00 6.05
CA PHE A 181 5.09 -19.11 5.67
C PHE A 181 5.04 -17.77 6.40
N CYS A 182 4.82 -17.87 7.72
CA CYS A 182 4.71 -16.78 8.68
C CYS A 182 3.49 -15.88 8.53
N THR A 183 2.51 -16.19 7.66
CA THR A 183 1.36 -15.32 7.40
C THR A 183 0.05 -16.10 7.14
N THR A 184 -1.02 -15.36 6.90
CA THR A 184 -2.28 -15.83 6.30
C THR A 184 -2.68 -14.81 5.24
N GLU A 185 -3.50 -15.20 4.27
CA GLU A 185 -4.07 -14.27 3.29
C GLU A 185 -4.64 -12.98 3.94
N ASP A 186 -5.39 -13.14 5.04
CA ASP A 186 -6.09 -12.06 5.74
C ASP A 186 -5.15 -10.99 6.33
N LEU A 187 -3.95 -11.40 6.74
CA LEU A 187 -2.88 -10.52 7.24
C LEU A 187 -2.01 -9.98 6.10
N PHE A 188 -1.81 -10.78 5.07
CA PHE A 188 -0.86 -10.53 4.01
C PHE A 188 -1.31 -9.44 3.04
N THR A 189 -2.54 -9.52 2.52
CA THR A 189 -3.01 -8.66 1.42
C THR A 189 -3.10 -7.19 1.80
N GLN A 190 -3.47 -6.88 3.05
CA GLN A 190 -3.49 -5.50 3.56
C GLN A 190 -2.13 -4.83 3.54
N SER A 191 -1.03 -5.60 3.58
CA SER A 191 0.32 -5.04 3.50
C SER A 191 0.68 -4.52 2.10
N PHE A 192 -0.15 -4.78 1.08
CA PHE A 192 -0.10 -4.14 -0.23
C PHE A 192 -1.08 -2.97 -0.30
N VAL A 193 -2.31 -3.21 0.16
CA VAL A 193 -3.44 -2.27 0.00
C VAL A 193 -3.23 -1.00 0.81
N ILE A 194 -2.98 -1.12 2.11
CA ILE A 194 -2.95 0.02 3.05
C ILE A 194 -1.72 0.91 2.86
N PRO A 195 -0.47 0.39 2.84
CA PRO A 195 0.71 1.25 2.75
C PRO A 195 1.11 1.64 1.31
N TYR A 196 0.59 0.99 0.27
CA TYR A 196 0.99 1.26 -1.12
C TYR A 196 -0.16 1.66 -2.03
N ILE A 197 -1.15 0.78 -2.26
CA ILE A 197 -2.18 1.04 -3.29
C ILE A 197 -3.05 2.25 -2.92
N ILE A 198 -3.57 2.30 -1.68
CA ILE A 198 -4.44 3.40 -1.24
C ILE A 198 -3.70 4.75 -1.31
N PRO A 199 -2.49 4.92 -0.74
CA PRO A 199 -1.75 6.17 -0.85
C PRO A 199 -1.50 6.61 -2.30
N MET A 200 -1.20 5.70 -3.23
CA MET A 200 -1.00 6.07 -4.63
C MET A 200 -2.29 6.55 -5.31
N LEU A 201 -3.44 5.97 -4.97
CA LEU A 201 -4.73 6.43 -5.48
C LEU A 201 -5.10 7.81 -4.90
N GLU A 202 -4.92 8.00 -3.58
CA GLU A 202 -5.21 9.26 -2.89
C GLU A 202 -4.26 10.40 -3.32
N ASN A 203 -2.98 10.11 -3.52
CA ASN A 203 -2.00 11.05 -4.06
C ASN A 203 -2.31 11.47 -5.51
N ALA A 204 -2.98 10.60 -6.27
CA ALA A 204 -3.53 10.93 -7.59
C ALA A 204 -4.87 11.69 -7.50
N GLY A 205 -5.40 11.96 -6.31
CA GLY A 205 -6.61 12.74 -6.07
C GLY A 205 -7.91 11.94 -5.94
N ALA A 206 -7.83 10.60 -5.87
CA ALA A 206 -9.00 9.76 -5.64
C ALA A 206 -9.52 9.84 -4.20
N ILE A 207 -10.81 9.59 -4.03
CA ILE A 207 -11.45 9.35 -2.75
C ILE A 207 -11.63 7.84 -2.62
N VAL A 208 -10.88 7.23 -1.69
CA VAL A 208 -10.83 5.77 -1.55
C VAL A 208 -11.61 5.32 -0.32
N TYR A 209 -12.53 4.37 -0.51
CA TYR A 209 -13.27 3.71 0.56
C TYR A 209 -12.91 2.22 0.63
N THR A 210 -12.80 1.70 1.85
CA THR A 210 -12.65 0.26 2.11
C THR A 210 -13.73 -0.25 3.07
N PRO A 211 -14.42 -1.35 2.73
CA PRO A 211 -15.34 -2.05 3.64
C PRO A 211 -14.71 -2.61 4.93
N ARG A 212 -13.38 -2.72 5.02
CA ARG A 212 -12.66 -3.12 6.24
C ARG A 212 -11.97 -1.90 6.83
N GLU A 213 -11.76 -1.89 8.15
CA GLU A 213 -11.00 -0.81 8.80
C GLU A 213 -9.60 -0.68 8.19
N ARG A 214 -9.19 0.56 7.87
CA ARG A 214 -7.91 0.88 7.22
C ARG A 214 -6.84 1.37 8.19
N ASP A 215 -7.22 1.81 9.38
CA ASP A 215 -6.29 2.33 10.36
C ASP A 215 -5.73 1.21 11.24
N TRP A 216 -4.40 1.08 11.26
CA TRP A 216 -3.67 0.12 12.08
C TRP A 216 -3.54 0.56 13.55
N GLN A 217 -3.95 1.79 13.88
CA GLN A 217 -3.99 2.29 15.24
C GLN A 217 -5.02 1.51 16.09
N ARG A 218 -4.53 0.81 17.13
CA ARG A 218 -5.36 0.00 18.05
C ARG A 218 -6.15 0.82 19.07
N ASN A 219 -5.69 2.03 19.34
CA ASN A 219 -6.42 2.97 20.19
C ASN A 219 -7.56 3.61 19.41
N GLU A 220 -8.68 3.84 20.08
CA GLU A 220 -9.84 4.56 19.52
C GLU A 220 -10.36 5.54 20.56
N VAL A 221 -10.58 6.77 20.15
CA VAL A 221 -11.23 7.81 20.94
C VAL A 221 -12.39 8.36 20.13
N ILE A 222 -13.59 8.33 20.69
CA ILE A 222 -14.77 8.92 20.07
C ILE A 222 -15.23 10.08 20.93
N VAL A 223 -15.39 11.24 20.30
CA VAL A 223 -16.01 12.40 20.90
C VAL A 223 -17.34 12.60 20.17
N ASP A 224 -18.44 12.50 20.90
CA ASP A 224 -19.81 12.60 20.39
C ASP A 224 -20.58 13.66 21.21
N ASN A 225 -21.62 14.24 20.63
CA ASN A 225 -22.45 15.25 21.30
C ASN A 225 -23.33 14.68 22.41
N ASP A 226 -23.69 13.40 22.37
CA ASP A 226 -24.47 12.75 23.42
C ASP A 226 -23.61 12.11 24.50
N THR A 227 -22.51 11.45 24.08
CA THR A 227 -21.64 10.67 24.92
C THR A 227 -20.18 10.91 24.56
N HIS A 228 -19.31 11.14 25.55
CA HIS A 228 -17.87 11.16 25.29
C HIS A 228 -17.09 10.69 26.53
N PRO A 229 -15.94 10.00 26.36
CA PRO A 229 -15.11 9.53 27.46
C PRO A 229 -14.64 10.67 28.37
N GLN A 230 -14.26 10.32 29.60
CA GLN A 230 -13.66 11.26 30.53
C GLN A 230 -12.41 11.92 29.92
N GLY A 231 -12.29 13.24 30.06
CA GLY A 231 -11.18 14.03 29.51
C GLY A 231 -11.39 14.48 28.05
N CYS A 232 -12.37 13.91 27.34
CA CYS A 232 -12.79 14.42 26.03
C CYS A 232 -13.79 15.57 26.21
N ILE A 233 -13.83 16.50 25.24
CA ILE A 233 -14.70 17.69 25.29
C ILE A 233 -15.43 17.81 23.96
N TYR A 234 -16.76 17.88 24.02
CA TYR A 234 -17.61 18.38 22.94
C TYR A 234 -18.12 19.79 23.29
N GLN A 235 -18.08 20.72 22.33
CA GLN A 235 -18.58 22.07 22.53
C GLN A 235 -19.28 22.65 21.30
N GLU A 236 -20.42 23.30 21.53
CA GLU A 236 -21.13 24.11 20.54
C GLU A 236 -20.93 25.61 20.83
N ILE A 237 -20.41 26.33 19.85
CA ILE A 237 -20.30 27.79 19.87
C ILE A 237 -21.35 28.36 18.93
N LYS A 238 -22.24 29.21 19.46
CA LYS A 238 -23.26 29.90 18.68
C LYS A 238 -22.72 31.20 18.08
N SER A 239 -23.30 31.61 16.94
CA SER A 239 -23.20 32.99 16.46
C SER A 239 -24.53 33.72 16.71
N ARG A 240 -24.67 34.95 16.21
CA ARG A 240 -25.94 35.69 16.26
C ARG A 240 -27.09 34.98 15.53
N LYS A 241 -26.83 34.27 14.42
CA LYS A 241 -27.87 33.56 13.63
C LYS A 241 -27.72 32.04 13.64
N GLY A 242 -26.50 31.53 13.78
CA GLY A 242 -26.17 30.12 13.90
C GLY A 242 -26.39 29.61 15.33
N LYS A 243 -27.56 29.03 15.57
CA LYS A 243 -27.86 28.25 16.79
C LYS A 243 -27.94 26.78 16.41
N TRP A 244 -27.17 25.95 17.09
CA TRP A 244 -27.23 24.50 16.96
C TRP A 244 -28.55 23.97 17.52
N LYS A 245 -29.16 23.03 16.79
CA LYS A 245 -30.42 22.37 17.13
C LYS A 245 -30.29 20.87 16.93
N THR A 246 -31.05 20.09 17.67
CA THR A 246 -31.13 18.64 17.46
C THR A 246 -31.76 18.33 16.09
N ALA A 247 -31.08 17.51 15.29
CA ALA A 247 -31.59 16.98 14.04
C ALA A 247 -32.80 16.04 14.29
N PRO A 248 -33.74 15.93 13.34
CA PRO A 248 -34.95 15.12 13.50
C PRO A 248 -34.73 13.61 13.33
N THR A 249 -33.54 13.19 12.93
CA THR A 249 -33.19 11.79 12.66
C THR A 249 -32.23 11.25 13.72
N PRO A 250 -32.30 9.94 14.06
CA PRO A 250 -31.31 9.29 14.90
C PRO A 250 -29.89 9.45 14.35
N ALA A 251 -28.91 9.38 15.25
CA ALA A 251 -27.51 9.52 14.93
C ALA A 251 -26.62 8.62 15.82
N PHE A 252 -25.31 8.79 15.73
CA PHE A 252 -24.38 7.98 16.49
C PHE A 252 -24.45 8.27 17.99
N ALA A 253 -24.40 7.23 18.83
CA ALA A 253 -23.98 7.35 20.22
C ALA A 253 -23.30 6.06 20.69
N GLN A 254 -22.17 6.16 21.39
CA GLN A 254 -21.48 4.99 21.92
C GLN A 254 -22.01 4.64 23.31
N LYS A 255 -23.18 4.00 23.39
CA LYS A 255 -23.77 3.60 24.69
C LYS A 255 -23.14 2.34 25.28
N ARG A 256 -22.31 1.62 24.52
CA ARG A 256 -21.70 0.35 24.91
C ARG A 256 -20.27 0.25 24.41
N LEU A 257 -19.44 -0.47 25.16
CA LEU A 257 -18.08 -0.83 24.75
C LEU A 257 -18.07 -2.08 23.84
N VAL A 258 -19.08 -2.95 23.97
CA VAL A 258 -19.22 -4.18 23.19
C VAL A 258 -20.66 -4.27 22.67
N TYR A 259 -20.81 -4.56 21.38
CA TYR A 259 -22.11 -4.67 20.69
C TYR A 259 -22.39 -6.11 20.32
N ARG A 260 -23.64 -6.55 20.48
CA ARG A 260 -24.13 -7.85 19.98
C ARG A 260 -24.54 -7.71 18.52
N ASP A 261 -24.59 -8.83 17.80
CA ASP A 261 -25.08 -8.86 16.41
C ASP A 261 -26.42 -8.12 16.27
N GLY A 262 -26.55 -7.28 15.23
CA GLY A 262 -27.75 -6.49 14.96
C GLY A 262 -27.86 -5.16 15.72
N GLN A 263 -27.06 -4.93 16.77
CA GLN A 263 -27.08 -3.65 17.48
C GLN A 263 -26.36 -2.57 16.67
N ASN A 264 -27.04 -1.46 16.41
CA ASN A 264 -26.57 -0.36 15.58
C ASN A 264 -26.35 0.91 16.41
N PRO A 265 -25.10 1.39 16.61
CA PRO A 265 -24.85 2.61 17.38
C PRO A 265 -25.35 3.89 16.69
N PHE A 266 -25.63 3.86 15.39
CA PHE A 266 -26.17 5.00 14.62
C PHE A 266 -27.69 5.21 14.79
N GLU A 267 -28.34 4.38 15.61
CA GLU A 267 -29.76 4.50 15.95
C GLU A 267 -29.99 4.92 17.41
N GLU A 268 -28.91 5.26 18.14
CA GLU A 268 -28.96 5.43 19.59
C GLU A 268 -28.73 6.86 20.06
N GLY A 269 -28.21 7.73 19.21
CA GLY A 269 -27.89 9.12 19.51
C GLY A 269 -28.71 10.14 18.72
N THR A 270 -28.23 11.37 18.75
CA THR A 270 -28.80 12.55 18.13
C THR A 270 -27.70 13.33 17.42
N ALA A 271 -28.01 13.94 16.28
CA ALA A 271 -27.09 14.85 15.60
C ALA A 271 -27.52 16.31 15.86
N ARG A 272 -26.62 17.23 15.58
CA ARG A 272 -26.76 18.68 15.77
C ARG A 272 -26.67 19.37 14.42
N PHE A 273 -27.50 20.36 14.13
CA PHE A 273 -27.42 21.12 12.89
C PHE A 273 -27.58 22.62 13.11
N ALA A 274 -26.96 23.40 12.22
CA ALA A 274 -27.04 24.86 12.22
C ALA A 274 -27.21 25.39 10.80
N SER A 275 -27.94 26.49 10.64
CA SER A 275 -28.05 27.21 9.37
C SER A 275 -26.70 27.79 8.97
N THR A 276 -26.42 27.78 7.66
CA THR A 276 -25.16 28.31 7.14
C THR A 276 -25.10 29.82 7.19
N GLU A 277 -23.90 30.35 7.39
CA GLU A 277 -23.61 31.78 7.40
C GLU A 277 -22.43 32.13 6.49
N LYS A 278 -22.49 33.35 5.94
CA LYS A 278 -21.33 33.99 5.33
C LYS A 278 -20.55 34.74 6.42
N LYS A 279 -19.24 34.92 6.25
CA LYS A 279 -18.31 35.65 7.17
C LYS A 279 -18.91 36.97 7.72
N PRO A 280 -18.50 37.47 8.92
CA PRO A 280 -17.38 37.03 9.76
C PRO A 280 -17.74 36.27 11.05
N GLU A 281 -18.95 36.42 11.60
CA GLU A 281 -19.40 35.71 12.82
C GLU A 281 -19.93 34.32 12.44
N LYS A 282 -19.38 33.25 13.05
CA LYS A 282 -19.66 31.86 12.70
C LYS A 282 -19.98 31.03 13.93
N ALA A 283 -20.83 30.02 13.76
CA ALA A 283 -21.07 28.98 14.74
C ALA A 283 -20.14 27.79 14.49
N PHE A 284 -19.70 27.13 15.56
CA PHE A 284 -18.79 25.99 15.51
C PHE A 284 -19.29 24.82 16.36
N ALA A 285 -18.97 23.61 15.93
CA ALA A 285 -18.95 22.41 16.77
C ALA A 285 -17.50 21.93 16.88
N GLN A 286 -17.07 21.61 18.10
CA GLN A 286 -15.67 21.26 18.41
C GLN A 286 -15.62 19.93 19.14
N TRP A 287 -14.67 19.07 18.74
CA TRP A 287 -14.40 17.76 19.32
C TRP A 287 -12.93 17.67 19.72
N ILE A 288 -12.66 17.68 21.03
CA ILE A 288 -11.30 17.63 21.60
C ILE A 288 -11.11 16.26 22.27
N PRO A 289 -10.37 15.33 21.66
CA PRO A 289 -10.12 14.01 22.22
C PRO A 289 -9.11 14.04 23.38
N HIS A 290 -9.23 13.07 24.30
CA HIS A 290 -8.15 12.69 25.21
C HIS A 290 -7.37 11.51 24.60
N ILE A 291 -6.26 11.81 23.93
CA ILE A 291 -5.48 10.80 23.21
C ILE A 291 -4.67 9.95 24.20
N PRO A 292 -4.78 8.60 24.19
CA PRO A 292 -4.13 7.75 25.19
C PRO A 292 -2.60 7.68 25.01
N GLU A 293 -2.13 7.77 23.77
CA GLU A 293 -0.71 7.68 23.41
C GLU A 293 -0.39 8.54 22.18
N THR A 294 0.76 9.22 22.20
CA THR A 294 1.24 9.98 21.02
C THR A 294 1.40 9.05 19.83
N GLY A 295 0.83 9.42 18.69
CA GLY A 295 0.92 8.59 17.50
C GLY A 295 0.04 9.07 16.37
N LYS A 296 -0.01 8.28 15.30
CA LYS A 296 -0.89 8.53 14.15
C LYS A 296 -2.27 7.92 14.38
N TYR A 297 -3.31 8.70 14.11
CA TYR A 297 -4.72 8.31 14.23
C TYR A 297 -5.45 8.74 12.97
N ALA A 298 -6.19 7.83 12.35
CA ALA A 298 -7.18 8.19 11.35
C ALA A 298 -8.30 9.01 12.00
N VAL A 299 -8.73 10.08 11.35
CA VAL A 299 -9.84 10.92 11.79
C VAL A 299 -11.03 10.65 10.89
N TYR A 300 -12.11 10.17 11.51
CA TYR A 300 -13.40 9.95 10.87
C TYR A 300 -14.42 10.90 11.47
N VAL A 301 -15.29 11.45 10.63
CA VAL A 301 -16.44 12.26 11.06
C VAL A 301 -17.73 11.57 10.66
N THR A 302 -18.81 11.87 11.35
CA THR A 302 -20.15 11.47 10.91
C THR A 302 -21.14 12.62 11.02
N TYR A 303 -22.22 12.51 10.25
CA TYR A 303 -23.28 13.50 10.14
C TYR A 303 -24.53 12.85 9.54
N GLN A 304 -25.67 13.51 9.68
CA GLN A 304 -26.91 13.17 8.98
C GLN A 304 -27.08 14.05 7.74
N THR A 305 -27.52 13.44 6.64
CA THR A 305 -27.95 14.18 5.44
C THR A 305 -29.37 14.69 5.67
N LEU A 306 -29.54 16.01 5.72
CA LEU A 306 -30.81 16.69 5.98
C LEU A 306 -31.29 17.44 4.73
N PRO A 307 -32.59 17.77 4.63
CA PRO A 307 -33.06 18.71 3.63
C PRO A 307 -32.29 20.04 3.72
N GLY A 308 -31.64 20.43 2.62
CA GLY A 308 -30.79 21.62 2.57
C GLY A 308 -29.37 21.44 3.11
N SER A 309 -28.90 20.22 3.37
CA SER A 309 -27.48 19.96 3.64
C SER A 309 -26.60 20.53 2.51
N VAL A 310 -25.49 21.15 2.90
CA VAL A 310 -24.55 21.74 1.95
C VAL A 310 -23.50 20.74 1.48
N SER A 311 -22.97 20.96 0.28
CA SER A 311 -21.90 20.12 -0.27
C SER A 311 -20.48 20.59 0.07
N ASP A 312 -20.35 21.71 0.80
CA ASP A 312 -19.08 22.36 1.14
C ASP A 312 -18.93 22.59 2.66
N ALA A 313 -19.39 21.63 3.49
CA ALA A 313 -19.26 21.73 4.95
C ALA A 313 -17.78 21.74 5.35
N LYS A 314 -17.34 22.79 6.07
CA LYS A 314 -15.93 23.04 6.36
C LYS A 314 -15.49 22.43 7.69
N TYR A 315 -14.62 21.43 7.61
CA TYR A 315 -13.95 20.81 8.76
C TYR A 315 -12.50 21.28 8.87
N LEU A 316 -12.01 21.48 10.09
CA LEU A 316 -10.62 21.78 10.41
C LEU A 316 -10.11 20.71 11.37
N VAL A 317 -9.00 20.06 11.02
CA VAL A 317 -8.31 19.10 11.89
C VAL A 317 -7.05 19.78 12.40
N PHE A 318 -6.99 20.05 13.70
CA PHE A 318 -5.82 20.54 14.40
C PHE A 318 -5.00 19.33 14.85
N HIS A 319 -3.74 19.26 14.44
CA HIS A 319 -2.83 18.16 14.73
C HIS A 319 -1.41 18.69 14.96
N LYS A 320 -0.45 17.82 15.31
CA LYS A 320 0.93 18.24 15.63
C LYS A 320 1.67 18.98 14.51
N GLY A 321 1.18 18.90 13.27
CA GLY A 321 1.76 19.56 12.10
C GLY A 321 1.11 20.89 11.74
N GLY A 322 0.05 21.30 12.44
CA GLY A 322 -0.72 22.50 12.14
C GLY A 322 -2.21 22.18 11.95
N VAL A 323 -2.82 22.80 10.95
CA VAL A 323 -4.25 22.67 10.67
C VAL A 323 -4.46 22.23 9.23
N THR A 324 -5.15 21.11 9.03
CA THR A 324 -5.60 20.67 7.70
C THR A 324 -7.10 20.94 7.57
N GLU A 325 -7.49 21.62 6.50
CA GLU A 325 -8.86 21.99 6.21
C GLU A 325 -9.48 21.07 5.14
N PHE A 326 -10.73 20.71 5.36
CA PHE A 326 -11.51 19.84 4.49
C PHE A 326 -12.86 20.46 4.12
N LEU A 327 -13.31 20.20 2.90
CA LEU A 327 -14.71 20.33 2.52
C LEU A 327 -15.32 18.93 2.43
N VAL A 328 -16.45 18.74 3.10
CA VAL A 328 -17.20 17.48 3.13
C VAL A 328 -18.58 17.70 2.51
N ASN A 329 -18.93 16.87 1.55
CA ASN A 329 -20.24 16.92 0.90
C ASN A 329 -21.28 16.19 1.75
N GLN A 330 -22.05 16.94 2.57
CA GLN A 330 -23.04 16.37 3.48
C GLN A 330 -24.36 15.97 2.81
N GLN A 331 -24.45 16.07 1.49
CA GLN A 331 -25.62 15.63 0.71
C GLN A 331 -25.59 14.13 0.42
N ILE A 332 -24.46 13.47 0.68
CA ILE A 332 -24.22 12.05 0.41
C ILE A 332 -23.51 11.40 1.60
N GLY A 333 -23.60 10.08 1.73
CA GLY A 333 -22.82 9.32 2.71
C GLY A 333 -23.10 9.62 4.19
N GLY A 334 -24.24 10.24 4.53
CA GLY A 334 -24.64 10.46 5.92
C GLY A 334 -24.98 9.15 6.66
N GLY A 335 -24.87 9.16 7.99
CA GLY A 335 -25.19 8.00 8.84
C GLY A 335 -24.14 6.89 8.84
N THR A 336 -22.89 7.21 8.49
CA THR A 336 -21.74 6.31 8.58
C THR A 336 -20.45 7.09 8.88
N TRP A 337 -19.32 6.39 9.04
CA TRP A 337 -18.02 7.01 9.26
C TRP A 337 -17.38 7.49 7.94
N VAL A 338 -17.00 8.77 7.90
CA VAL A 338 -16.37 9.44 6.75
C VAL A 338 -14.92 9.78 7.10
N TYR A 339 -13.97 9.17 6.39
CA TYR A 339 -12.53 9.39 6.60
C TYR A 339 -12.07 10.75 6.07
N LEU A 340 -11.38 11.54 6.90
CA LEU A 340 -10.76 12.80 6.50
C LEU A 340 -9.26 12.64 6.18
N GLY A 341 -8.55 11.85 6.99
CA GLY A 341 -7.11 11.72 6.89
C GLY A 341 -6.52 11.03 8.12
N THR A 342 -5.20 10.82 8.11
CA THR A 342 -4.46 10.26 9.24
C THR A 342 -3.44 11.28 9.71
N PHE A 343 -3.50 11.64 10.99
CA PHE A 343 -2.73 12.73 11.57
C PHE A 343 -2.02 12.31 12.85
N GLU A 344 -0.94 13.00 13.19
CA GLU A 344 -0.22 12.76 14.43
C GLU A 344 -0.76 13.65 15.55
N PHE A 345 -1.07 13.04 16.69
CA PHE A 345 -1.55 13.72 17.90
C PHE A 345 -0.64 13.41 19.09
N ASP A 346 -0.52 14.35 20.02
CA ASP A 346 0.14 14.11 21.29
C ASP A 346 -0.84 13.49 22.29
N LYS A 347 -0.30 12.67 23.21
CA LYS A 347 -1.02 12.16 24.37
C LYS A 347 -1.69 13.29 25.16
N GLY A 348 -2.89 13.02 25.66
CA GLY A 348 -3.67 13.93 26.50
C GLY A 348 -4.73 14.71 25.72
N THR A 349 -5.27 15.73 26.39
CA THR A 349 -6.27 16.65 25.84
C THR A 349 -5.57 17.96 25.52
N ASN A 350 -5.45 18.31 24.24
CA ASN A 350 -4.66 19.44 23.78
C ASN A 350 -5.52 20.37 22.91
N ASP A 351 -5.38 21.69 23.08
CA ASP A 351 -6.10 22.70 22.28
C ASP A 351 -5.61 22.76 20.82
N TYR A 352 -4.45 22.17 20.52
CA TYR A 352 -3.92 21.95 19.17
C TYR A 352 -4.16 20.51 18.65
N GLY A 353 -4.99 19.71 19.32
CA GLY A 353 -5.40 18.37 18.91
C GLY A 353 -6.91 18.23 18.95
N MET A 354 -7.61 18.65 17.88
CA MET A 354 -9.07 18.68 17.84
C MET A 354 -9.63 18.68 16.41
N VAL A 355 -10.94 18.43 16.28
CA VAL A 355 -11.68 18.66 15.04
C VAL A 355 -12.72 19.75 15.25
N VAL A 356 -12.88 20.63 14.26
CA VAL A 356 -13.85 21.72 14.29
C VAL A 356 -14.69 21.71 13.01
N LEU A 357 -16.02 21.74 13.14
CA LEU A 357 -16.95 22.02 12.05
C LEU A 357 -17.42 23.47 12.14
N SER A 358 -17.30 24.21 11.04
CA SER A 358 -17.80 25.57 10.88
C SER A 358 -19.13 25.57 10.12
N ASN A 359 -20.09 26.44 10.49
CA ASN A 359 -21.28 26.70 9.67
C ASN A 359 -21.02 27.64 8.48
N GLU A 360 -19.76 27.95 8.19
CA GLU A 360 -19.36 28.67 6.97
C GLU A 360 -19.65 27.83 5.72
N SER A 361 -20.41 28.39 4.80
CA SER A 361 -20.64 27.78 3.49
C SER A 361 -20.95 28.86 2.44
N ARG A 362 -20.66 28.54 1.17
CA ARG A 362 -21.07 29.37 0.03
C ARG A 362 -22.55 29.16 -0.32
N GLN A 363 -23.13 28.05 0.13
CA GLN A 363 -24.50 27.63 -0.10
C GLN A 363 -25.42 28.10 1.04
N LYS A 364 -26.67 28.41 0.71
CA LYS A 364 -27.72 28.59 1.71
C LYS A 364 -28.25 27.20 2.07
N GLY A 365 -28.18 26.83 3.34
CA GLY A 365 -28.56 25.50 3.78
C GLY A 365 -28.25 25.26 5.25
N VAL A 366 -27.89 24.02 5.57
CA VAL A 366 -27.49 23.59 6.91
C VAL A 366 -26.18 22.79 6.87
N VAL A 367 -25.42 22.88 7.96
CA VAL A 367 -24.37 21.92 8.30
C VAL A 367 -24.85 21.03 9.43
N CYS A 368 -24.42 19.77 9.43
CA CYS A 368 -24.76 18.76 10.42
C CYS A 368 -23.50 18.22 11.10
N ALA A 369 -23.54 18.12 12.43
CA ALA A 369 -22.50 17.65 13.33
C ALA A 369 -23.05 16.45 14.12
N ASP A 370 -22.23 15.44 14.36
CA ASP A 370 -22.60 14.29 15.20
C ASP A 370 -21.35 13.92 16.02
N ALA A 371 -20.58 12.93 15.56
CA ALA A 371 -19.41 12.43 16.26
C ALA A 371 -18.12 12.49 15.43
N VAL A 372 -16.99 12.47 16.14
CA VAL A 372 -15.64 12.32 15.57
C VAL A 372 -14.93 11.15 16.23
N ARG A 373 -14.34 10.29 15.41
CA ARG A 373 -13.58 9.10 15.82
C ARG A 373 -12.12 9.25 15.42
N PHE A 374 -11.24 9.10 16.40
CA PHE A 374 -9.78 9.12 16.25
C PHE A 374 -9.23 7.71 16.47
N GLY A 375 -8.66 7.11 15.43
CA GLY A 375 -8.08 5.77 15.46
C GLY A 375 -8.98 4.67 14.92
N GLY A 376 -8.38 3.50 14.65
CA GLY A 376 -9.04 2.31 14.12
C GLY A 376 -9.63 1.38 15.19
N GLY A 377 -9.07 1.38 16.40
CA GLY A 377 -9.63 0.69 17.57
C GLY A 377 -9.51 -0.83 17.56
N MET A 378 -10.03 -1.42 18.64
CA MET A 378 -10.17 -2.87 18.80
C MET A 378 -11.52 -3.37 18.29
N GLY A 379 -11.57 -4.64 17.90
CA GLY A 379 -12.81 -5.33 17.57
C GLY A 379 -13.77 -5.36 18.75
N ASN A 380 -14.98 -4.84 18.55
CA ASN A 380 -15.98 -4.62 19.61
C ASN A 380 -17.32 -5.33 19.36
N ILE A 381 -17.42 -6.15 18.30
CA ILE A 381 -18.62 -6.94 18.01
C ILE A 381 -18.50 -8.32 18.66
N SER A 382 -19.44 -8.65 19.55
CA SER A 382 -19.49 -9.92 20.26
C SER A 382 -20.16 -11.00 19.41
N ARG A 383 -19.46 -12.12 19.23
CA ARG A 383 -19.98 -13.35 18.64
C ARG A 383 -19.70 -14.52 19.58
N GLY A 384 -20.72 -15.31 19.90
CA GLY A 384 -20.60 -16.40 20.88
C GLY A 384 -20.14 -15.95 22.27
N GLY A 385 -20.52 -14.74 22.69
CA GLY A 385 -20.21 -14.20 24.01
C GLY A 385 -18.87 -13.48 24.13
N LYS A 386 -18.05 -13.41 23.07
CA LYS A 386 -16.72 -12.75 23.08
C LYS A 386 -16.45 -11.96 21.80
N THR A 387 -15.58 -10.96 21.88
CA THR A 387 -15.01 -10.29 20.70
C THR A 387 -13.84 -11.12 20.14
N SER A 388 -13.27 -10.72 19.01
CA SER A 388 -12.12 -11.41 18.39
C SER A 388 -10.84 -11.31 19.21
N GLY A 389 -10.73 -10.28 20.06
CA GLY A 389 -9.51 -9.94 20.80
C GLY A 389 -8.43 -9.28 19.94
N LEU A 390 -8.73 -8.90 18.69
CA LEU A 390 -7.77 -8.29 17.77
C LEU A 390 -8.14 -6.84 17.42
N PRO A 391 -7.18 -6.05 16.92
CA PRO A 391 -7.46 -4.77 16.27
C PRO A 391 -8.49 -4.91 15.15
N ARG A 392 -9.36 -3.90 14.99
CA ARG A 392 -10.52 -3.96 14.08
C ARG A 392 -10.14 -4.16 12.61
N TYR A 393 -8.99 -3.64 12.19
CA TYR A 393 -8.48 -3.81 10.82
C TYR A 393 -8.21 -5.29 10.46
N LEU A 394 -8.09 -6.17 11.45
CA LEU A 394 -7.92 -7.62 11.27
C LEU A 394 -9.24 -8.39 11.15
N GLU A 395 -10.38 -7.77 11.42
CA GLU A 395 -11.68 -8.41 11.36
C GLU A 395 -12.28 -8.35 9.95
N GLY A 396 -13.22 -9.27 9.66
CA GLY A 396 -13.99 -9.26 8.42
C GLY A 396 -14.86 -8.01 8.26
N ALA A 397 -15.18 -7.66 7.01
CA ALA A 397 -15.94 -6.46 6.64
C ALA A 397 -17.30 -6.37 7.33
N ARG A 398 -17.94 -7.52 7.65
CA ARG A 398 -19.25 -7.52 8.31
C ARG A 398 -19.26 -6.81 9.67
N TYR A 399 -18.17 -6.93 10.44
CA TYR A 399 -18.09 -6.35 11.78
C TYR A 399 -17.83 -4.84 11.70
N ALA A 400 -16.95 -4.44 10.79
CA ALA A 400 -16.72 -3.03 10.48
C ALA A 400 -18.01 -2.35 9.97
N ALA A 401 -18.81 -3.05 9.18
CA ALA A 401 -20.10 -2.57 8.69
C ALA A 401 -21.12 -2.37 9.81
N GLN A 402 -21.25 -3.34 10.73
CA GLN A 402 -22.09 -3.15 11.91
C GLN A 402 -21.64 -1.93 12.73
N TRP A 403 -20.33 -1.80 12.98
CA TRP A 403 -19.77 -0.67 13.72
C TRP A 403 -19.95 0.67 13.02
N SER A 404 -20.08 0.66 11.69
CA SER A 404 -20.25 1.85 10.85
C SER A 404 -21.70 2.15 10.49
N GLY A 405 -22.65 1.50 11.17
CA GLY A 405 -24.08 1.83 11.12
C GLY A 405 -24.85 1.26 9.94
N PHE A 406 -24.26 0.34 9.17
CA PHE A 406 -24.94 -0.23 8.02
C PHE A 406 -26.17 -1.05 8.44
N PRO A 407 -27.26 -1.06 7.65
CA PRO A 407 -28.44 -1.87 7.95
C PRO A 407 -28.11 -3.37 8.09
N TYR A 408 -28.82 -4.09 8.96
CA TYR A 408 -28.56 -5.51 9.22
C TYR A 408 -28.54 -6.38 7.95
N SER A 409 -29.44 -6.11 6.99
CA SER A 409 -29.52 -6.81 5.71
C SER A 409 -28.33 -6.58 4.76
N VAL A 410 -27.53 -5.53 5.01
CA VAL A 410 -26.32 -5.22 4.24
C VAL A 410 -25.16 -6.09 4.69
N TYR A 411 -24.94 -6.21 5.99
CA TYR A 411 -23.78 -6.92 6.54
C TYR A 411 -24.07 -8.33 7.06
N SER A 412 -25.35 -8.70 7.19
CA SER A 412 -25.75 -10.05 7.60
C SER A 412 -26.93 -10.58 6.76
N PRO A 413 -26.75 -10.78 5.44
CA PRO A 413 -27.76 -11.41 4.59
C PRO A 413 -28.14 -12.82 5.04
N SER A 414 -27.27 -13.50 5.81
CA SER A 414 -27.59 -14.80 6.43
C SER A 414 -28.38 -14.70 7.74
N GLU A 415 -28.72 -13.50 8.23
CA GLU A 415 -29.39 -13.27 9.52
C GLU A 415 -28.60 -13.87 10.70
N GLY A 416 -27.30 -13.61 10.74
CA GLY A 416 -26.39 -14.03 11.81
C GLY A 416 -26.10 -15.54 11.83
N LYS A 417 -26.44 -16.26 10.75
CA LYS A 417 -26.22 -17.73 10.63
C LYS A 417 -24.82 -18.07 10.15
N ASN A 418 -24.23 -17.29 9.24
CA ASN A 418 -22.94 -17.58 8.63
C ASN A 418 -22.09 -16.31 8.38
N ASP A 419 -21.21 -16.01 9.32
CA ASP A 419 -20.34 -14.84 9.31
C ASP A 419 -19.34 -14.84 8.15
N TYR A 420 -18.89 -16.00 7.69
CA TYR A 420 -17.95 -16.10 6.59
C TYR A 420 -18.62 -15.69 5.27
N THR A 421 -19.80 -16.27 5.00
CA THR A 421 -20.58 -15.87 3.83
C THR A 421 -21.01 -14.41 3.92
N ASP A 422 -21.38 -13.94 5.11
CA ASP A 422 -21.72 -12.54 5.35
C ASP A 422 -20.55 -11.59 5.07
N ASP A 423 -19.33 -11.91 5.53
CA ASP A 423 -18.12 -11.12 5.25
C ASP A 423 -17.88 -10.93 3.75
N ILE A 424 -17.99 -12.01 2.96
CA ILE A 424 -17.82 -11.96 1.50
C ILE A 424 -18.87 -11.06 0.83
N ASN A 425 -20.13 -11.20 1.25
CA ASN A 425 -21.23 -10.46 0.64
C ASN A 425 -21.29 -8.99 1.11
N ALA A 426 -20.89 -8.72 2.35
CA ALA A 426 -20.96 -7.41 2.97
C ALA A 426 -20.20 -6.37 2.14
N ARG A 427 -19.00 -6.70 1.62
CA ARG A 427 -18.16 -5.76 0.86
C ARG A 427 -18.91 -5.14 -0.31
N SER A 428 -19.47 -5.97 -1.19
CA SER A 428 -20.26 -5.48 -2.33
C SER A 428 -21.54 -4.76 -1.90
N ARG A 429 -22.23 -5.28 -0.89
CA ARG A 429 -23.50 -4.70 -0.40
C ARG A 429 -23.31 -3.34 0.25
N ILE A 430 -22.19 -3.13 0.96
CA ILE A 430 -21.78 -1.84 1.53
C ILE A 430 -21.60 -0.81 0.42
N ILE A 431 -20.85 -1.17 -0.63
CA ILE A 431 -20.62 -0.26 -1.77
C ILE A 431 -21.93 0.04 -2.50
N ASN A 432 -22.77 -0.95 -2.73
CA ASN A 432 -24.08 -0.77 -3.34
C ASN A 432 -24.99 0.15 -2.50
N TYR A 433 -25.04 -0.05 -1.18
CA TYR A 433 -25.79 0.82 -0.26
C TYR A 433 -25.26 2.25 -0.23
N LEU A 434 -23.93 2.44 -0.20
CA LEU A 434 -23.35 3.78 -0.26
C LEU A 434 -23.62 4.45 -1.60
N SER A 435 -23.55 3.70 -2.71
CA SER A 435 -23.65 4.24 -4.06
C SER A 435 -25.05 4.37 -4.63
N GLY A 436 -26.05 3.69 -4.06
CA GLY A 436 -27.43 3.80 -4.53
C GLY A 436 -27.87 5.26 -4.60
N ASN A 437 -28.69 5.61 -5.59
CA ASN A 437 -29.05 6.97 -6.01
C ASN A 437 -27.93 7.79 -6.70
N SER A 438 -26.69 7.29 -6.79
CA SER A 438 -25.63 7.96 -7.56
C SER A 438 -25.80 7.76 -9.07
N VAL A 439 -25.05 8.53 -9.86
CA VAL A 439 -25.04 8.41 -11.33
C VAL A 439 -24.54 7.06 -11.84
N TYR A 440 -23.72 6.36 -11.04
CA TYR A 440 -23.15 5.05 -11.41
C TYR A 440 -23.96 3.87 -10.84
N ASN A 441 -24.86 4.12 -9.87
CA ASN A 441 -25.82 3.15 -9.36
C ASN A 441 -27.24 3.77 -9.23
N PRO A 442 -27.89 4.11 -10.37
CA PRO A 442 -29.19 4.78 -10.36
C PRO A 442 -30.38 3.85 -10.08
N LYS A 443 -30.18 2.53 -10.17
CA LYS A 443 -31.26 1.52 -10.02
C LYS A 443 -31.54 1.15 -8.56
N GLU A 444 -30.57 1.35 -7.66
CA GLU A 444 -30.71 1.02 -6.24
C GLU A 444 -30.86 2.31 -5.41
N LYS A 445 -31.55 2.21 -4.26
CA LYS A 445 -31.61 3.29 -3.28
C LYS A 445 -30.41 3.21 -2.34
N GLY A 446 -29.84 4.35 -1.98
CA GLY A 446 -28.65 4.41 -1.13
C GLY A 446 -28.24 5.83 -0.77
N LEU A 447 -26.99 5.97 -0.32
CA LEU A 447 -26.44 7.22 0.21
C LEU A 447 -25.79 8.13 -0.85
N GLY A 448 -25.92 7.83 -2.14
CA GLY A 448 -25.53 8.71 -3.26
C GLY A 448 -24.04 8.86 -3.54
N VAL A 449 -23.15 8.11 -2.88
CA VAL A 449 -21.69 8.22 -3.08
C VAL A 449 -21.31 7.65 -4.45
N PRO A 450 -20.68 8.44 -5.35
CA PRO A 450 -20.57 8.07 -6.77
C PRO A 450 -19.36 7.17 -7.06
N PHE A 451 -19.29 5.98 -6.43
CA PHE A 451 -18.24 5.01 -6.70
C PHE A 451 -18.23 4.57 -8.18
N GLU A 452 -17.05 4.58 -8.80
CA GLU A 452 -16.88 4.27 -10.22
C GLU A 452 -16.43 2.83 -10.46
N MET A 453 -15.77 2.21 -9.49
CA MET A 453 -15.32 0.83 -9.62
C MET A 453 -15.04 0.20 -8.25
N THR A 454 -14.94 -1.13 -8.24
CA THR A 454 -14.50 -1.89 -7.07
C THR A 454 -13.36 -2.84 -7.39
N LEU A 455 -12.37 -2.96 -6.49
CA LEU A 455 -11.30 -3.95 -6.59
C LEU A 455 -11.13 -4.69 -5.25
N GLY A 456 -11.24 -6.01 -5.27
CA GLY A 456 -10.84 -6.87 -4.15
C GLY A 456 -9.44 -7.43 -4.37
N VAL A 457 -8.50 -7.18 -3.47
CA VAL A 457 -7.13 -7.71 -3.55
C VAL A 457 -6.99 -8.93 -2.65
N HIS A 458 -6.79 -10.08 -3.27
CA HIS A 458 -6.68 -11.41 -2.67
C HIS A 458 -5.32 -12.04 -2.97
N SER A 459 -5.03 -13.16 -2.31
CA SER A 459 -3.88 -14.01 -2.59
C SER A 459 -4.32 -15.46 -2.64
N ASP A 460 -3.99 -16.16 -3.72
CA ASP A 460 -4.46 -17.51 -3.98
C ASP A 460 -3.82 -18.53 -3.02
N ALA A 461 -4.33 -19.76 -3.03
CA ALA A 461 -3.87 -20.89 -2.23
C ALA A 461 -3.16 -21.99 -3.05
N GLY A 462 -2.69 -21.69 -4.26
CA GLY A 462 -1.95 -22.64 -5.11
C GLY A 462 -0.51 -22.90 -4.63
N PHE A 463 0.12 -24.02 -4.98
CA PHE A 463 1.53 -24.25 -4.64
C PHE A 463 2.25 -25.00 -5.76
N SER A 464 3.58 -24.83 -5.85
CA SER A 464 4.43 -25.57 -6.78
C SER A 464 5.40 -26.48 -6.03
N LYS A 465 5.42 -27.77 -6.39
CA LYS A 465 6.41 -28.73 -5.87
C LYS A 465 7.83 -28.43 -6.36
N GLU A 466 7.94 -27.80 -7.53
CA GLU A 466 9.20 -27.45 -8.17
C GLU A 466 9.70 -26.05 -7.80
N ASN A 467 9.00 -25.36 -6.87
CA ASN A 467 9.33 -23.99 -6.46
C ASN A 467 9.15 -22.95 -7.58
N ASP A 468 8.26 -23.22 -8.53
CA ASP A 468 7.87 -22.27 -9.58
C ASP A 468 6.96 -21.17 -9.02
N LEU A 469 6.97 -20.01 -9.69
CA LEU A 469 6.01 -18.95 -9.44
C LEU A 469 4.61 -19.37 -9.90
N ILE A 470 3.59 -19.12 -9.07
CA ILE A 470 2.19 -19.33 -9.44
C ILE A 470 1.67 -18.10 -10.21
N GLY A 471 1.93 -16.91 -9.66
CA GLY A 471 1.60 -15.62 -10.29
C GLY A 471 0.12 -15.24 -10.23
N THR A 472 -0.28 -14.31 -11.09
CA THR A 472 -1.51 -13.52 -10.92
C THR A 472 -2.69 -14.03 -11.72
N LEU A 473 -3.87 -14.15 -11.09
CA LEU A 473 -5.15 -14.48 -11.69
C LEU A 473 -6.14 -13.31 -11.50
N GLY A 474 -6.98 -13.04 -12.50
CA GLY A 474 -8.05 -12.04 -12.43
C GLY A 474 -9.42 -12.69 -12.53
N ILE A 475 -10.37 -12.28 -11.70
CA ILE A 475 -11.74 -12.81 -11.72
C ILE A 475 -12.72 -11.66 -11.99
N TYR A 476 -13.69 -11.91 -12.86
CA TYR A 476 -14.81 -11.02 -13.18
C TYR A 476 -16.10 -11.84 -13.38
N THR A 477 -17.26 -11.18 -13.44
CA THR A 477 -18.55 -11.84 -13.72
C THR A 477 -19.31 -11.07 -14.79
N THR A 478 -19.58 -11.68 -15.94
CA THR A 478 -20.46 -11.09 -16.97
C THR A 478 -21.89 -11.62 -16.94
N ASP A 479 -22.10 -12.87 -16.54
CA ASP A 479 -23.43 -13.50 -16.55
C ASP A 479 -24.24 -13.20 -15.28
N TYR A 480 -24.67 -11.95 -15.17
CA TYR A 480 -25.58 -11.48 -14.12
C TYR A 480 -26.31 -10.22 -14.61
N ASN A 481 -27.56 -10.02 -14.17
CA ASN A 481 -28.35 -8.82 -14.49
C ASN A 481 -28.37 -8.50 -16.01
N ASN A 482 -28.65 -9.52 -16.83
CA ASN A 482 -28.66 -9.44 -18.29
C ASN A 482 -27.34 -8.95 -18.93
N GLY A 483 -26.21 -9.13 -18.24
CA GLY A 483 -24.91 -8.69 -18.73
C GLY A 483 -24.60 -7.22 -18.50
N GLU A 484 -25.39 -6.53 -17.67
CA GLU A 484 -25.29 -5.10 -17.42
C GLU A 484 -25.04 -4.75 -15.94
N LEU A 485 -24.37 -3.61 -15.77
CA LEU A 485 -24.22 -2.92 -14.50
C LEU A 485 -25.40 -1.96 -14.27
N ASN A 486 -25.50 -1.35 -13.08
CA ASN A 486 -26.72 -0.61 -12.74
C ASN A 486 -26.89 0.68 -13.55
N ALA A 487 -25.80 1.26 -14.05
CA ALA A 487 -25.83 2.39 -14.99
C ALA A 487 -26.15 1.98 -16.45
N GLY A 488 -26.40 0.70 -16.73
CA GLY A 488 -26.71 0.20 -18.09
C GLY A 488 -25.50 -0.05 -18.98
N ILE A 489 -24.27 0.05 -18.45
CA ILE A 489 -23.06 -0.35 -19.18
C ILE A 489 -22.86 -1.87 -19.09
N SER A 490 -22.24 -2.46 -20.10
CA SER A 490 -21.96 -3.88 -20.15
C SER A 490 -20.94 -4.29 -19.07
N ARG A 491 -21.19 -5.44 -18.44
CA ARG A 491 -20.27 -6.09 -17.49
C ARG A 491 -18.93 -6.49 -18.09
N TYR A 492 -18.78 -6.49 -19.42
CA TYR A 492 -17.46 -6.66 -20.03
C TYR A 492 -16.49 -5.51 -19.70
N ALA A 493 -16.98 -4.36 -19.22
CA ALA A 493 -16.13 -3.32 -18.62
C ALA A 493 -15.29 -3.87 -17.44
N SER A 494 -15.82 -4.83 -16.67
CA SER A 494 -15.10 -5.52 -15.58
C SER A 494 -13.99 -6.45 -16.09
N ARG A 495 -14.21 -7.08 -17.26
CA ARG A 495 -13.18 -7.89 -17.91
C ARG A 495 -12.02 -7.02 -18.38
N ASP A 496 -12.32 -5.86 -18.96
CA ASP A 496 -11.30 -4.92 -19.42
C ASP A 496 -10.46 -4.40 -18.25
N LEU A 497 -11.08 -4.08 -17.12
CA LEU A 497 -10.38 -3.76 -15.87
C LEU A 497 -9.43 -4.90 -15.46
N ALA A 498 -9.93 -6.14 -15.39
CA ALA A 498 -9.12 -7.30 -15.01
C ALA A 498 -7.95 -7.54 -15.98
N ASP A 499 -8.16 -7.41 -17.29
CA ASP A 499 -7.10 -7.57 -18.28
C ASP A 499 -6.02 -6.50 -18.14
N MET A 500 -6.42 -5.22 -17.99
CA MET A 500 -5.49 -4.09 -17.81
C MET A 500 -4.64 -4.23 -16.54
N VAL A 501 -5.23 -4.69 -15.44
CA VAL A 501 -4.50 -4.94 -14.17
C VAL A 501 -3.50 -6.09 -14.34
N LEU A 502 -3.91 -7.23 -14.88
CA LEU A 502 -3.01 -8.37 -15.10
C LEU A 502 -1.89 -8.04 -16.11
N THR A 503 -2.18 -7.25 -17.14
CA THR A 503 -1.20 -6.85 -18.16
C THR A 503 -0.16 -5.92 -17.55
N GLY A 504 -0.60 -4.92 -16.78
CA GLY A 504 0.28 -4.00 -16.07
C GLY A 504 1.19 -4.75 -15.10
N LEU A 505 0.63 -5.64 -14.27
CA LEU A 505 1.41 -6.41 -13.29
C LEU A 505 2.46 -7.28 -13.97
N GLN A 506 2.09 -8.00 -15.03
CA GLN A 506 3.04 -8.82 -15.77
C GLN A 506 4.20 -7.99 -16.34
N GLN A 507 3.91 -6.83 -16.94
CA GLN A 507 4.93 -5.96 -17.53
C GLN A 507 5.85 -5.37 -16.46
N ASP A 508 5.27 -4.73 -15.45
CA ASP A 508 6.02 -3.98 -14.44
C ASP A 508 6.87 -4.89 -13.55
N ILE A 509 6.30 -6.00 -13.07
CA ILE A 509 7.04 -6.96 -12.23
C ILE A 509 8.16 -7.60 -13.03
N SER A 510 7.88 -8.02 -14.28
CA SER A 510 8.91 -8.67 -15.10
C SER A 510 10.06 -7.72 -15.40
N ALA A 511 9.76 -6.47 -15.73
CA ALA A 511 10.78 -5.46 -16.02
C ALA A 511 11.60 -5.09 -14.77
N GLN A 512 10.96 -4.91 -13.62
CA GLN A 512 11.64 -4.47 -12.41
C GLN A 512 12.51 -5.56 -11.77
N PHE A 513 12.06 -6.81 -11.81
CA PHE A 513 12.73 -7.92 -11.11
C PHE A 513 13.54 -8.83 -12.04
N GLY A 514 13.50 -8.62 -13.37
CA GLY A 514 14.21 -9.46 -14.33
C GLY A 514 13.71 -10.90 -14.35
N ILE A 515 12.43 -11.11 -14.01
CA ILE A 515 11.78 -12.44 -13.96
C ILE A 515 10.68 -12.53 -15.01
N ARG A 516 10.28 -13.75 -15.38
CA ARG A 516 9.04 -13.97 -16.12
C ARG A 516 7.88 -14.05 -15.13
N TRP A 517 7.22 -12.93 -14.86
CA TRP A 517 6.02 -12.96 -14.01
C TRP A 517 4.91 -13.76 -14.68
N GLN A 518 4.39 -14.77 -13.97
CA GLN A 518 3.37 -15.66 -14.49
C GLN A 518 2.01 -14.94 -14.49
N ARG A 519 1.49 -14.70 -15.68
CA ARG A 519 0.11 -14.26 -15.86
C ARG A 519 -0.77 -15.50 -16.00
N ARG A 520 -1.77 -15.65 -15.13
CA ARG A 520 -2.78 -16.71 -15.21
C ARG A 520 -4.03 -16.20 -15.93
N SER A 521 -5.07 -17.02 -15.88
CA SER A 521 -6.36 -16.82 -16.56
C SER A 521 -7.12 -15.56 -16.11
N LEU A 522 -7.91 -15.02 -17.04
CA LEU A 522 -9.02 -14.10 -16.74
C LEU A 522 -10.31 -14.92 -16.53
N TRP A 523 -10.61 -15.29 -15.29
CA TRP A 523 -11.77 -16.12 -14.97
C TRP A 523 -13.08 -15.34 -14.98
N ASN A 524 -13.97 -15.69 -15.92
CA ASN A 524 -15.39 -15.33 -15.84
C ASN A 524 -16.11 -16.29 -14.89
N ARG A 525 -16.23 -15.92 -13.62
CA ARG A 525 -16.80 -16.77 -12.56
C ARG A 525 -17.75 -15.98 -11.69
N ASN A 526 -18.75 -16.67 -11.17
CA ASN A 526 -19.82 -16.07 -10.40
C ASN A 526 -19.44 -15.92 -8.91
N TYR A 527 -18.52 -15.00 -8.61
CA TYR A 527 -18.08 -14.70 -7.25
C TYR A 527 -18.85 -13.49 -6.74
N SER A 528 -19.23 -13.49 -5.45
CA SER A 528 -20.05 -12.40 -4.90
C SER A 528 -19.42 -11.03 -5.13
N GLU A 529 -18.11 -10.92 -4.90
CA GLU A 529 -17.34 -9.66 -5.00
C GLU A 529 -17.22 -9.11 -6.44
N THR A 530 -17.63 -9.86 -7.46
CA THR A 530 -17.69 -9.42 -8.87
C THR A 530 -19.09 -9.53 -9.47
N ARG A 531 -19.97 -10.36 -8.89
CA ARG A 531 -21.38 -10.50 -9.26
C ARG A 531 -22.20 -9.35 -8.70
N LEU A 532 -22.11 -9.07 -7.41
CA LEU A 532 -23.01 -8.15 -6.73
C LEU A 532 -22.73 -6.65 -6.94
N PRO A 533 -21.47 -6.19 -7.13
CA PRO A 533 -21.23 -4.76 -7.32
C PRO A 533 -22.06 -4.18 -8.47
N ALA A 534 -22.62 -3.00 -8.22
CA ALA A 534 -23.41 -2.24 -9.19
C ALA A 534 -22.55 -1.59 -10.30
N VAL A 535 -21.24 -1.57 -10.12
CA VAL A 535 -20.23 -0.89 -10.95
C VAL A 535 -19.15 -1.90 -11.41
N PRO A 536 -18.26 -1.54 -12.37
CA PRO A 536 -17.19 -2.44 -12.80
C PRO A 536 -16.37 -2.97 -11.63
N SER A 537 -16.10 -4.26 -11.64
CA SER A 537 -15.54 -4.97 -10.48
C SER A 537 -14.63 -6.11 -10.87
N MET A 538 -13.56 -6.31 -10.09
CA MET A 538 -12.69 -7.48 -10.22
C MET A 538 -12.20 -7.98 -8.86
N ILE A 539 -11.88 -9.27 -8.79
CA ILE A 539 -10.96 -9.81 -7.78
C ILE A 539 -9.59 -9.98 -8.44
N LEU A 540 -8.55 -9.50 -7.76
CA LEU A 540 -7.16 -9.74 -8.08
C LEU A 540 -6.63 -10.83 -7.14
N GLU A 541 -6.41 -12.03 -7.66
CA GLU A 541 -5.62 -13.06 -6.98
C GLU A 541 -4.15 -12.81 -7.32
N LEU A 542 -3.48 -11.96 -6.52
CA LEU A 542 -2.20 -11.35 -6.89
C LEU A 542 -1.09 -12.38 -7.11
N LEU A 543 -0.93 -13.28 -6.15
CA LEU A 543 0.07 -14.34 -6.07
C LEU A 543 -0.46 -15.40 -5.09
N SER A 544 0.23 -16.53 -4.94
CA SER A 544 -0.15 -17.50 -3.90
C SER A 544 0.58 -17.30 -2.57
N HIS A 545 -0.17 -17.11 -1.50
CA HIS A 545 0.37 -17.07 -0.13
C HIS A 545 0.73 -18.47 0.41
N GLN A 546 0.37 -19.54 -0.30
CA GLN A 546 0.77 -20.91 0.03
C GLN A 546 1.98 -21.39 -0.78
N ASN A 547 2.54 -20.53 -1.64
CA ASN A 547 3.70 -20.86 -2.45
C ASN A 547 4.94 -20.11 -1.96
N PHE A 548 6.00 -20.83 -1.60
CA PHE A 548 7.21 -20.22 -1.07
C PHE A 548 7.89 -19.28 -2.07
N ALA A 549 7.97 -19.65 -3.35
CA ALA A 549 8.57 -18.80 -4.40
C ALA A 549 7.83 -17.46 -4.56
N ASP A 550 6.50 -17.48 -4.46
CA ASP A 550 5.68 -16.27 -4.51
C ASP A 550 5.89 -15.42 -3.25
N LEU A 551 5.84 -16.02 -2.05
CA LEU A 551 6.03 -15.27 -0.80
C LEU A 551 7.44 -14.73 -0.60
N LYS A 552 8.44 -15.32 -1.25
CA LYS A 552 9.78 -14.74 -1.33
C LYS A 552 9.77 -13.34 -1.95
N LEU A 553 8.88 -13.09 -2.91
CA LEU A 553 8.64 -11.76 -3.46
C LEU A 553 7.59 -11.01 -2.63
N GLY A 554 6.52 -11.70 -2.25
CA GLY A 554 5.40 -11.15 -1.49
C GLY A 554 5.78 -10.51 -0.16
N HIS A 555 6.81 -11.02 0.54
CA HIS A 555 7.32 -10.43 1.78
C HIS A 555 8.31 -9.27 1.56
N ASP A 556 8.76 -9.02 0.34
CA ASP A 556 9.69 -7.93 0.01
C ASP A 556 8.92 -6.59 -0.16
N PRO A 557 9.17 -5.56 0.68
CA PRO A 557 8.52 -4.26 0.54
C PRO A 557 8.75 -3.58 -0.82
N ARG A 558 9.86 -3.85 -1.52
CA ARG A 558 10.12 -3.30 -2.86
C ARG A 558 9.19 -3.91 -3.89
N PHE A 559 8.91 -5.21 -3.79
CA PHE A 559 7.91 -5.88 -4.62
C PHE A 559 6.51 -5.33 -4.35
N LYS A 560 6.16 -5.09 -3.09
CA LYS A 560 4.88 -4.47 -2.71
C LYS A 560 4.69 -3.08 -3.32
N PHE A 561 5.75 -2.27 -3.32
CA PHE A 561 5.74 -0.96 -3.99
C PHE A 561 5.52 -1.09 -5.50
N THR A 562 6.23 -2.00 -6.18
CA THR A 562 6.05 -2.24 -7.62
C THR A 562 4.64 -2.70 -7.96
N VAL A 563 4.09 -3.64 -7.19
CA VAL A 563 2.69 -4.08 -7.32
C VAL A 563 1.73 -2.91 -7.12
N GLY A 564 1.92 -2.12 -6.05
CA GLY A 564 1.09 -0.96 -5.76
C GLY A 564 1.07 0.04 -6.91
N ARG A 565 2.25 0.37 -7.44
CA ARG A 565 2.42 1.28 -8.57
C ARG A 565 1.76 0.74 -9.83
N SER A 566 1.89 -0.57 -10.09
CA SER A 566 1.29 -1.21 -11.26
C SER A 566 -0.24 -1.18 -11.21
N VAL A 567 -0.83 -1.56 -10.07
CA VAL A 567 -2.28 -1.53 -9.85
C VAL A 567 -2.83 -0.11 -9.99
N TYR A 568 -2.17 0.88 -9.38
CA TYR A 568 -2.52 2.30 -9.54
C TYR A 568 -2.50 2.73 -11.02
N LYS A 569 -1.41 2.46 -11.76
CA LYS A 569 -1.29 2.81 -13.18
C LYS A 569 -2.44 2.20 -13.99
N SER A 570 -2.78 0.93 -13.73
CA SER A 570 -3.87 0.26 -14.44
C SER A 570 -5.24 0.85 -14.12
N ILE A 571 -5.51 1.21 -12.86
CA ILE A 571 -6.77 1.87 -12.45
C ILE A 571 -6.90 3.25 -13.09
N LEU A 572 -5.84 4.06 -13.07
CA LEU A 572 -5.83 5.36 -13.73
C LEU A 572 -6.12 5.23 -15.23
N LYS A 573 -5.38 4.37 -15.93
CA LYS A 573 -5.58 4.13 -17.37
C LYS A 573 -6.97 3.60 -17.67
N TYR A 574 -7.52 2.73 -16.82
CA TYR A 574 -8.86 2.19 -16.96
C TYR A 574 -9.92 3.28 -16.84
N LEU A 575 -9.92 4.06 -15.75
CA LEU A 575 -10.92 5.12 -15.53
C LEU A 575 -10.81 6.21 -16.60
N SER A 576 -9.59 6.59 -16.99
CA SER A 576 -9.38 7.54 -18.09
C SER A 576 -9.92 7.01 -19.42
N THR A 577 -9.77 5.70 -19.69
CA THR A 577 -10.40 5.06 -20.86
C THR A 577 -11.93 5.09 -20.76
N MET A 578 -12.49 4.77 -19.59
CA MET A 578 -13.94 4.74 -19.35
C MET A 578 -14.60 6.10 -19.62
N HIS A 579 -13.90 7.19 -19.32
CA HIS A 579 -14.35 8.57 -19.51
C HIS A 579 -13.87 9.22 -20.82
N GLY A 580 -12.98 8.57 -21.59
CA GLY A 580 -12.40 9.15 -22.80
C GLY A 580 -11.53 10.38 -22.54
N THR A 581 -10.79 10.39 -21.42
CA THR A 581 -9.92 11.49 -20.99
C THR A 581 -8.45 11.11 -21.08
N ASP A 582 -7.57 12.08 -21.27
CA ASP A 582 -6.12 11.89 -21.09
C ASP A 582 -5.77 11.55 -19.64
N TYR A 583 -4.61 10.94 -19.44
CA TYR A 583 -4.03 10.71 -18.11
C TYR A 583 -2.55 11.12 -18.04
N VAL A 584 -2.07 11.32 -16.81
CA VAL A 584 -0.66 11.44 -16.44
C VAL A 584 -0.43 10.60 -15.20
N VAL A 585 0.63 9.80 -15.18
CA VAL A 585 0.99 9.00 -14.00
C VAL A 585 1.79 9.86 -13.01
N GLN A 586 1.65 9.61 -11.71
CA GLN A 586 2.38 10.34 -10.67
C GLN A 586 3.90 10.06 -10.76
N PRO A 587 4.76 11.02 -10.35
CA PRO A 587 6.21 10.83 -10.38
C PRO A 587 6.72 9.76 -9.41
N LEU A 588 7.99 9.40 -9.57
CA LEU A 588 8.74 8.64 -8.57
C LEU A 588 9.29 9.58 -7.46
N PRO A 589 9.58 9.04 -6.26
CA PRO A 589 10.23 9.80 -5.20
C PRO A 589 11.54 10.42 -5.68
N VAL A 590 11.87 11.61 -5.16
CA VAL A 590 13.17 12.25 -5.42
C VAL A 590 14.30 11.47 -4.76
N ASN A 591 15.51 11.60 -5.29
CA ASN A 591 16.74 11.04 -4.71
C ASN A 591 17.79 12.14 -4.48
N ASN A 592 18.95 11.75 -3.95
CA ASN A 592 20.08 12.65 -3.69
C ASN A 592 19.67 13.86 -2.82
N PHE A 593 18.76 13.64 -1.88
CA PHE A 593 18.27 14.72 -1.03
C PHE A 593 19.38 15.16 -0.08
N ALA A 594 19.58 16.47 0.05
CA ALA A 594 20.60 17.04 0.90
C ALA A 594 20.15 18.38 1.49
N ILE A 595 20.62 18.64 2.71
CA ILE A 595 20.51 19.93 3.37
C ILE A 595 21.91 20.51 3.53
N HIS A 596 22.08 21.76 3.13
CA HIS A 596 23.30 22.53 3.28
C HIS A 596 23.05 23.73 4.21
N SER A 597 24.14 24.26 4.77
CA SER A 597 24.07 25.59 5.38
C SER A 597 23.76 26.62 4.29
N GLY A 598 22.82 27.53 4.54
CA GLY A 598 22.45 28.55 3.57
C GLY A 598 23.52 29.63 3.41
N SER A 599 23.51 30.31 2.26
CA SER A 599 24.41 31.44 1.97
C SER A 599 24.11 32.68 2.80
N ARG A 600 22.89 32.77 3.35
CA ARG A 600 22.46 33.83 4.26
C ARG A 600 22.45 33.29 5.69
N LYS A 601 22.56 34.20 6.66
CA LYS A 601 22.46 33.85 8.08
C LYS A 601 21.07 33.27 8.36
N ASN A 602 21.02 32.21 9.18
CA ASN A 602 19.77 31.59 9.64
C ASN A 602 18.95 30.95 8.50
N THR A 603 19.61 30.41 7.47
CA THR A 603 18.92 29.67 6.43
C THR A 603 19.55 28.30 6.17
N PHE A 604 18.75 27.37 5.67
CA PHE A 604 19.19 26.10 5.12
C PHE A 604 18.88 26.07 3.63
N GLN A 605 19.78 25.47 2.84
CA GLN A 605 19.53 25.19 1.42
C GLN A 605 19.23 23.71 1.26
N LEU A 606 18.03 23.39 0.80
CA LEU A 606 17.61 22.03 0.50
C LEU A 606 17.80 21.79 -1.00
N THR A 607 18.35 20.63 -1.39
CA THR A 607 18.57 20.25 -2.79
C THR A 607 18.24 18.78 -3.01
N TRP A 608 17.70 18.42 -4.17
CA TRP A 608 17.36 17.04 -4.53
C TRP A 608 17.45 16.82 -6.05
N GLN A 609 17.21 15.58 -6.50
CA GLN A 609 17.12 15.24 -7.91
C GLN A 609 15.78 14.59 -8.27
N ALA A 610 15.30 14.88 -9.48
CA ALA A 610 14.13 14.23 -10.07
C ALA A 610 14.48 12.81 -10.51
N VAL A 611 13.54 11.88 -10.35
CA VAL A 611 13.70 10.49 -10.82
C VAL A 611 12.71 10.21 -11.95
N ASP A 612 13.23 9.82 -13.12
CA ASP A 612 12.44 9.39 -14.26
C ASP A 612 11.94 7.95 -14.09
N ASP A 613 10.68 7.69 -14.49
CA ASP A 613 10.14 6.33 -14.56
C ASP A 613 10.36 5.76 -15.99
N PRO A 614 11.26 4.79 -16.18
CA PRO A 614 11.53 4.23 -17.51
C PRO A 614 10.33 3.45 -18.09
N LEU A 615 9.40 3.01 -17.24
CA LEU A 615 8.20 2.27 -17.64
C LEU A 615 7.00 3.18 -17.90
N GLU A 616 7.11 4.48 -17.60
CA GLU A 616 5.99 5.42 -17.73
C GLU A 616 6.47 6.84 -18.03
N PRO A 617 6.65 7.19 -19.31
CA PRO A 617 7.17 8.49 -19.74
C PRO A 617 6.33 9.70 -19.31
N THR A 618 5.05 9.50 -18.97
CA THR A 618 4.19 10.59 -18.48
C THR A 618 4.51 10.98 -17.04
N ALA A 619 5.21 10.13 -16.27
CA ALA A 619 5.48 10.30 -14.85
C ALA A 619 6.55 11.36 -14.50
N LYS A 620 6.87 12.28 -15.42
CA LYS A 620 7.89 13.31 -15.18
C LYS A 620 7.44 14.28 -14.10
N ALA A 621 8.34 14.58 -13.17
CA ALA A 621 8.14 15.61 -12.15
C ALA A 621 8.06 17.00 -12.81
N GLN A 622 7.17 17.85 -12.31
CA GLN A 622 6.98 19.23 -12.77
C GLN A 622 7.21 20.25 -11.66
N GLN A 623 6.88 19.87 -10.42
CA GLN A 623 6.99 20.66 -9.21
C GLN A 623 7.31 19.72 -8.05
N TYR A 624 7.55 20.28 -6.87
CA TYR A 624 7.86 19.54 -5.66
C TYR A 624 7.13 20.12 -4.47
N ILE A 625 6.89 19.32 -3.44
CA ILE A 625 6.38 19.80 -2.16
C ILE A 625 7.43 19.52 -1.09
N VAL A 626 7.81 20.57 -0.36
CA VAL A 626 8.68 20.47 0.81
C VAL A 626 7.81 20.48 2.05
N TYR A 627 7.77 19.36 2.76
CA TYR A 627 7.09 19.24 4.05
C TYR A 627 8.07 19.55 5.18
N THR A 628 7.65 20.34 6.15
CA THR A 628 8.48 20.74 7.29
C THR A 628 7.91 20.22 8.60
N ARG A 629 8.76 19.69 9.46
CA ARG A 629 8.46 19.33 10.85
C ARG A 629 9.39 20.07 11.80
N LEU A 630 8.84 20.67 12.84
CA LEU A 630 9.58 21.31 13.92
C LEU A 630 9.75 20.35 15.12
N GLY A 631 10.99 20.02 15.48
CA GLY A 631 11.28 19.18 16.65
C GLY A 631 10.51 17.85 16.62
N HIS A 632 9.82 17.54 17.72
CA HIS A 632 8.97 16.35 17.84
C HIS A 632 7.52 16.59 17.35
N GLY A 633 7.25 17.68 16.63
CA GLY A 633 5.93 17.98 16.04
C GLY A 633 5.58 17.04 14.88
N GLY A 634 4.50 17.36 14.15
CA GLY A 634 4.11 16.67 12.91
C GLY A 634 4.61 17.44 11.67
N PHE A 635 4.46 16.83 10.50
CA PHE A 635 4.67 17.55 9.23
C PHE A 635 3.48 18.47 8.91
N ASP A 636 3.79 19.65 8.38
CA ASP A 636 2.83 20.62 7.86
C ASP A 636 2.10 20.14 6.59
N ASN A 637 1.28 21.02 5.98
CA ASN A 637 0.60 20.75 4.71
C ASN A 637 1.51 20.88 3.47
N GLY A 638 2.80 21.16 3.68
CA GLY A 638 3.79 21.31 2.62
C GLY A 638 3.79 22.66 1.91
N THR A 639 4.95 23.02 1.38
CA THR A 639 5.17 24.20 0.53
C THR A 639 5.48 23.78 -0.89
N LEU A 640 4.71 24.28 -1.86
CA LEU A 640 4.93 23.99 -3.28
C LEU A 640 6.14 24.77 -3.83
N VAL A 641 7.06 24.05 -4.46
CA VAL A 641 8.31 24.55 -5.02
C VAL A 641 8.41 24.14 -6.50
N ARG A 642 9.02 24.99 -7.34
CA ARG A 642 9.14 24.72 -8.80
C ARG A 642 10.47 24.06 -9.19
N GLY A 643 11.55 24.41 -8.50
CA GLY A 643 12.90 23.88 -8.78
C GLY A 643 13.23 22.66 -7.93
N THR A 644 14.43 22.13 -8.13
CA THR A 644 14.99 21.04 -7.33
C THR A 644 15.77 21.54 -6.11
N GLU A 645 15.46 22.75 -5.68
CA GLU A 645 16.09 23.39 -4.54
C GLU A 645 15.11 24.32 -3.81
N TYR A 646 15.32 24.52 -2.52
CA TYR A 646 14.52 25.39 -1.67
C TYR A 646 15.34 25.99 -0.53
N THR A 647 15.26 27.31 -0.34
CA THR A 647 15.86 27.98 0.81
C THR A 647 14.84 28.09 1.93
N PHE A 648 15.13 27.49 3.08
CA PHE A 648 14.29 27.59 4.28
C PHE A 648 14.89 28.57 5.29
N GLU A 649 14.07 29.46 5.83
CA GLU A 649 14.45 30.36 6.92
C GLU A 649 14.24 29.68 8.28
N ALA A 650 15.32 29.53 9.04
CA ALA A 650 15.32 28.76 10.28
C ALA A 650 15.54 29.66 11.50
N GLU A 651 14.88 29.32 12.61
CA GLU A 651 15.20 29.93 13.90
C GLU A 651 16.34 29.16 14.59
N PRO A 652 17.44 29.85 14.98
CA PRO A 652 18.54 29.19 15.68
C PRO A 652 18.11 28.58 17.01
N GLY A 653 18.58 27.35 17.28
CA GLY A 653 18.22 26.61 18.48
C GLY A 653 17.09 25.60 18.28
N LEU A 654 16.45 25.56 17.12
CA LEU A 654 15.41 24.59 16.77
C LEU A 654 15.91 23.55 15.75
N VAL A 655 15.42 22.31 15.89
CA VAL A 655 15.67 21.24 14.92
C VAL A 655 14.52 21.20 13.94
N TYR A 656 14.84 21.27 12.66
CA TYR A 656 13.88 21.13 11.57
C TYR A 656 14.13 19.81 10.85
N SER A 657 13.05 19.13 10.45
CA SER A 657 13.11 17.96 9.58
C SER A 657 12.29 18.20 8.33
N PHE A 658 12.74 17.64 7.22
CA PHE A 658 12.17 17.85 5.91
C PHE A 658 12.01 16.53 5.16
N LYS A 659 10.97 16.43 4.35
CA LYS A 659 10.84 15.44 3.29
C LYS A 659 10.32 16.13 2.04
N VAL A 660 10.67 15.58 0.88
CA VAL A 660 10.29 16.14 -0.42
C VAL A 660 9.51 15.12 -1.21
N THR A 661 8.44 15.56 -1.87
CA THR A 661 7.72 14.77 -2.87
C THR A 661 7.78 15.47 -4.23
N ALA A 662 7.75 14.69 -5.30
CA ALA A 662 7.61 15.18 -6.66
C ALA A 662 6.14 15.20 -7.07
N VAL A 663 5.75 16.24 -7.83
CA VAL A 663 4.36 16.48 -8.24
C VAL A 663 4.29 16.75 -9.74
N ASN A 664 3.24 16.23 -10.37
CA ASN A 664 2.84 16.60 -11.72
C ASN A 664 1.30 16.63 -11.82
N LYS A 665 0.75 16.79 -13.03
CA LYS A 665 -0.71 16.77 -13.25
C LYS A 665 -1.39 15.44 -12.91
N GLY A 666 -0.64 14.37 -12.76
CA GLY A 666 -1.12 13.03 -12.42
C GLY A 666 -1.23 12.75 -10.93
N GLY A 667 -0.47 13.47 -10.10
CA GLY A 667 -0.45 13.25 -8.65
C GLY A 667 0.89 13.59 -8.00
N GLU A 668 1.05 13.09 -6.78
CA GLU A 668 2.22 13.26 -5.92
C GLU A 668 2.94 11.91 -5.69
N SER A 669 4.27 11.93 -5.68
CA SER A 669 5.08 10.73 -5.42
C SER A 669 5.01 10.28 -3.95
N PHE A 670 5.56 9.10 -3.66
CA PHE A 670 5.97 8.79 -2.29
C PHE A 670 7.07 9.77 -1.83
N PRO A 671 7.24 10.01 -0.52
CA PRO A 671 8.23 10.95 -0.02
C PRO A 671 9.65 10.41 -0.17
N SER A 672 10.61 11.33 -0.23
CA SER A 672 12.02 11.05 0.08
C SER A 672 12.18 10.51 1.51
N GLU A 673 13.40 10.09 1.86
CA GLU A 673 13.81 10.01 3.26
C GLU A 673 13.64 11.35 4.00
N ILE A 674 13.64 11.30 5.33
CA ILE A 674 13.52 12.48 6.17
C ILE A 674 14.91 12.92 6.62
N LEU A 675 15.29 14.12 6.19
CA LEU A 675 16.53 14.77 6.58
C LEU A 675 16.26 15.83 7.65
N SER A 676 17.22 16.05 8.54
CA SER A 676 17.14 17.05 9.61
C SER A 676 18.31 18.02 9.62
N ALA A 677 18.07 19.22 10.12
CA ALA A 677 19.08 20.26 10.30
C ALA A 677 18.84 21.09 11.56
N TYR A 678 19.91 21.65 12.09
CA TYR A 678 19.94 22.44 13.32
C TYR A 678 21.07 23.45 13.29
N GLN A 679 20.75 24.69 13.63
CA GLN A 679 21.75 25.73 13.81
C GLN A 679 21.93 26.04 15.29
N ALA A 680 23.13 25.76 15.82
CA ALA A 680 23.48 26.10 17.19
C ALA A 680 23.61 27.61 17.37
N LYS A 681 23.22 28.11 18.54
CA LYS A 681 23.41 29.54 18.90
C LYS A 681 24.89 29.93 18.95
N LYS A 682 25.75 29.00 19.37
CA LYS A 682 27.22 29.10 19.33
C LYS A 682 27.75 27.76 18.82
N SER A 683 28.36 27.77 17.64
CA SER A 683 28.80 26.55 16.96
C SER A 683 30.32 26.50 16.84
N LYS A 684 30.91 25.34 17.12
CA LYS A 684 32.31 25.00 16.85
C LYS A 684 32.53 24.53 15.42
N GLY A 685 31.45 24.27 14.68
CA GLY A 685 31.44 23.70 13.32
C GLY A 685 30.11 23.01 13.03
N THR A 686 29.90 22.65 11.78
CA THR A 686 28.71 21.89 11.35
C THR A 686 29.08 20.42 11.19
N ILE A 687 28.31 19.52 11.81
CA ILE A 687 28.42 18.08 11.59
C ILE A 687 27.55 17.70 10.40
N LEU A 688 28.07 16.87 9.49
CA LEU A 688 27.27 16.25 8.45
C LEU A 688 26.75 14.89 8.95
N ILE A 689 25.45 14.69 8.94
CA ILE A 689 24.84 13.37 9.16
C ILE A 689 24.50 12.77 7.79
N VAL A 690 25.07 11.64 7.45
CA VAL A 690 24.80 10.92 6.20
C VAL A 690 23.90 9.74 6.53
N ASN A 691 22.71 9.70 5.96
CA ASN A 691 21.83 8.54 6.07
C ASN A 691 22.10 7.56 4.92
N GLY A 692 22.67 6.40 5.24
CA GLY A 692 22.86 5.29 4.30
C GLY A 692 22.03 4.06 4.66
N PHE A 693 21.02 4.21 5.53
CA PHE A 693 20.17 3.11 5.95
C PHE A 693 18.84 3.07 5.16
N ASP A 694 18.90 2.46 3.98
CA ASP A 694 17.76 2.35 3.06
C ASP A 694 17.19 0.94 2.98
N ARG A 695 17.71 0.04 3.82
CA ARG A 695 17.33 -1.36 3.77
C ARG A 695 15.85 -1.52 4.07
N LEU A 696 15.18 -2.07 3.07
CA LEU A 696 13.91 -2.76 3.15
C LEU A 696 14.17 -4.20 2.70
N SER A 697 13.61 -5.17 3.41
CA SER A 697 13.84 -6.58 3.06
C SER A 697 12.76 -7.50 3.61
N ARG A 698 12.56 -8.61 2.90
CA ARG A 698 11.86 -9.78 3.41
C ARG A 698 12.64 -10.47 4.56
N PRO A 699 12.01 -11.39 5.31
CA PRO A 699 12.73 -12.21 6.28
C PRO A 699 13.82 -13.10 5.66
N ALA A 700 14.76 -13.56 6.49
CA ALA A 700 15.74 -14.56 6.09
C ALA A 700 15.04 -15.84 5.60
N THR A 701 15.62 -16.47 4.58
CA THR A 701 15.11 -17.73 4.02
C THR A 701 16.00 -18.90 4.38
N VAL A 702 15.37 -20.06 4.58
CA VAL A 702 16.04 -21.36 4.68
C VAL A 702 15.72 -22.11 3.38
N GLU A 703 16.75 -22.46 2.60
CA GLU A 703 16.58 -23.14 1.31
C GLU A 703 17.66 -24.22 1.14
N SER A 704 17.23 -25.48 1.09
CA SER A 704 18.07 -26.63 0.76
C SER A 704 17.24 -27.65 -0.04
N PRO A 705 17.83 -28.78 -0.49
CA PRO A 705 17.04 -29.87 -1.08
C PRO A 705 15.93 -30.40 -0.17
N PHE A 706 16.07 -30.27 1.15
CA PHE A 706 15.15 -30.84 2.14
C PHE A 706 14.37 -29.79 2.94
N LEU A 707 14.92 -28.59 3.10
CA LEU A 707 14.35 -27.53 3.94
C LEU A 707 13.95 -26.32 3.09
N GLN A 708 12.79 -25.74 3.40
CA GLN A 708 12.30 -24.53 2.76
C GLN A 708 11.49 -23.67 3.74
N GLY A 709 11.70 -22.35 3.76
CA GLY A 709 10.91 -21.48 4.63
C GLY A 709 11.52 -20.13 4.96
N PHE A 710 10.89 -19.46 5.93
CA PHE A 710 11.35 -18.19 6.49
C PHE A 710 11.76 -18.35 7.95
N ASP A 711 12.90 -17.75 8.31
CA ASP A 711 13.41 -17.76 9.68
C ASP A 711 13.43 -16.33 10.24
N LEU A 712 12.36 -16.00 10.97
CA LEU A 712 12.20 -14.68 11.58
C LEU A 712 13.19 -14.42 12.73
N ASN A 713 13.80 -15.46 13.31
CA ASN A 713 14.75 -15.30 14.41
C ASN A 713 16.13 -14.90 13.89
N THR A 714 16.54 -15.47 12.75
CA THR A 714 17.79 -15.08 12.07
C THR A 714 17.71 -13.66 11.52
N ASP A 715 16.63 -13.34 10.79
CA ASP A 715 16.33 -11.98 10.36
C ASP A 715 14.84 -11.85 10.03
N PRO A 716 14.07 -11.05 10.79
CA PRO A 716 12.65 -10.86 10.51
C PRO A 716 12.38 -10.01 9.27
N GLY A 717 13.42 -9.47 8.62
CA GLY A 717 13.30 -8.50 7.56
C GLY A 717 13.06 -7.10 8.11
N ILE A 718 12.99 -6.12 7.21
CA ILE A 718 12.76 -4.71 7.55
C ILE A 718 11.61 -4.20 6.68
N PRO A 719 10.40 -4.07 7.26
CA PRO A 719 9.24 -3.49 6.59
C PRO A 719 9.41 -2.01 6.23
N TYR A 720 8.60 -1.51 5.31
CA TYR A 720 8.44 -0.07 5.09
C TYR A 720 7.62 0.52 6.24
N ILE A 721 8.25 1.32 7.11
CA ILE A 721 7.68 1.93 8.32
C ILE A 721 7.24 0.91 9.39
N ASN A 722 6.25 0.07 9.09
CA ASN A 722 5.78 -1.02 9.95
C ASN A 722 4.89 -2.01 9.17
N THR A 723 4.55 -3.16 9.75
CA THR A 723 3.65 -4.14 9.12
C THR A 723 2.91 -5.04 10.13
N PRO A 724 1.63 -5.38 9.88
CA PRO A 724 0.91 -6.41 10.63
C PRO A 724 0.89 -7.77 9.91
N ALA A 725 1.71 -7.95 8.86
CA ALA A 725 1.57 -9.06 7.92
C ALA A 725 1.96 -10.45 8.47
N PHE A 726 2.46 -10.56 9.71
CA PHE A 726 2.99 -11.81 10.24
C PHE A 726 2.08 -12.37 11.33
N CYS A 727 1.81 -13.67 11.27
CA CYS A 727 1.08 -14.39 12.31
C CYS A 727 2.03 -14.99 13.36
N GLY A 728 3.22 -15.45 12.96
CA GLY A 728 4.19 -16.07 13.86
C GLY A 728 5.34 -16.73 13.11
N THR A 729 6.31 -17.25 13.86
CA THR A 729 7.47 -18.00 13.39
C THR A 729 7.06 -19.29 12.66
N GLN A 730 7.79 -19.64 11.60
CA GLN A 730 7.62 -20.92 10.91
C GLN A 730 8.21 -22.06 11.76
N GLN A 731 7.45 -23.14 11.90
CA GLN A 731 7.78 -24.31 12.73
C GLN A 731 8.12 -25.54 11.90
N SER A 732 7.62 -25.62 10.66
CA SER A 732 7.84 -26.76 9.76
C SER A 732 8.51 -26.30 8.47
N PHE A 733 9.68 -26.86 8.17
CA PHE A 733 10.50 -26.52 7.00
C PHE A 733 10.62 -27.68 6.00
N ASP A 734 10.01 -28.85 6.25
CA ASP A 734 10.16 -30.04 5.40
C ASP A 734 9.55 -29.82 4.01
N ARG A 735 10.42 -29.68 3.00
CA ARG A 735 10.04 -29.37 1.62
C ARG A 735 9.13 -30.45 1.01
N SER A 736 9.24 -31.71 1.45
CA SER A 736 8.42 -32.82 0.92
C SER A 736 6.94 -32.71 1.28
N ARG A 737 6.59 -31.81 2.20
CA ARG A 737 5.23 -31.66 2.76
C ARG A 737 4.47 -30.45 2.24
N ILE A 738 4.91 -29.86 1.12
CA ILE A 738 4.20 -28.77 0.46
C ILE A 738 2.77 -29.18 0.08
N GLY A 739 1.82 -28.25 0.26
CA GLY A 739 0.40 -28.47 0.00
C GLY A 739 -0.39 -29.12 1.15
N ARG A 740 0.25 -29.43 2.28
CA ARG A 740 -0.46 -29.83 3.51
C ARG A 740 -0.75 -28.59 4.36
N GLU A 741 -2.01 -28.43 4.75
CA GLU A 741 -2.47 -27.27 5.55
C GLU A 741 -2.47 -27.55 7.08
N THR A 742 -1.97 -28.71 7.49
CA THR A 742 -1.90 -29.17 8.90
C THR A 742 -0.55 -28.83 9.55
N LYS A 743 -0.42 -29.09 10.86
CA LYS A 743 0.80 -28.80 11.65
C LYS A 743 2.09 -29.40 11.08
N ASP A 744 1.97 -30.51 10.37
CA ASP A 744 3.06 -31.22 9.74
C ASP A 744 3.40 -30.69 8.35
N GLY A 745 2.61 -29.77 7.78
CA GLY A 745 2.81 -29.22 6.44
C GLY A 745 3.96 -28.22 6.32
N LEU A 746 4.52 -28.10 5.13
CA LEU A 746 5.57 -27.11 4.85
C LEU A 746 5.02 -25.70 5.09
N GLY A 747 5.80 -24.87 5.78
CA GLY A 747 5.42 -23.49 6.04
C GLY A 747 4.57 -23.31 7.29
N TYR A 748 4.09 -24.38 7.95
CA TYR A 748 3.25 -24.25 9.14
C TYR A 748 3.87 -23.29 10.17
N SER A 749 3.08 -22.30 10.62
CA SER A 749 3.52 -21.20 11.48
C SER A 749 2.69 -21.03 12.75
N GLY A 750 3.32 -20.42 13.75
CA GLY A 750 2.70 -19.99 15.00
C GLY A 750 1.75 -18.80 14.84
N SER A 751 1.25 -18.28 15.95
CA SER A 751 0.24 -17.19 16.00
C SER A 751 0.62 -16.05 16.97
N GLU A 752 1.83 -16.07 17.50
CA GLU A 752 2.32 -15.18 18.56
C GLU A 752 2.56 -13.72 18.11
N LEU A 753 2.54 -13.44 16.81
CA LEU A 753 2.68 -12.10 16.23
C LEU A 753 1.35 -11.51 15.73
N GLU A 754 0.24 -12.26 15.79
CA GLU A 754 -1.07 -11.76 15.37
C GLU A 754 -1.47 -10.49 16.15
N GLY A 755 -1.77 -9.41 15.42
CA GLY A 755 -2.14 -8.12 16.02
C GLY A 755 -0.97 -7.23 16.41
N MET A 756 0.27 -7.74 16.33
CA MET A 756 1.47 -6.94 16.53
C MET A 756 1.78 -6.09 15.29
N LEU A 757 2.01 -4.79 15.50
CA LEU A 757 2.43 -3.89 14.42
C LEU A 757 3.96 -3.82 14.42
N ILE A 758 4.61 -4.71 13.67
CA ILE A 758 6.06 -4.88 13.67
C ILE A 758 6.73 -3.64 13.09
N ALA A 759 7.66 -3.04 13.84
CA ALA A 759 8.40 -1.86 13.42
C ALA A 759 9.39 -2.15 12.28
N GLY A 760 9.47 -1.22 11.33
CA GLY A 760 10.36 -1.27 10.17
C GLY A 760 11.22 -0.02 10.04
N ASN A 761 11.64 0.29 8.81
CA ASN A 761 12.46 1.46 8.53
C ASN A 761 11.58 2.72 8.44
N THR A 762 11.80 3.69 9.34
CA THR A 762 11.05 4.96 9.36
C THR A 762 11.68 6.06 8.49
N PHE A 763 12.92 5.87 8.03
CA PHE A 763 13.70 6.84 7.24
C PHE A 763 13.89 8.19 7.94
N ASP A 764 13.84 8.24 9.26
CA ASP A 764 13.87 9.46 10.08
C ASP A 764 15.00 9.46 11.14
N TYR A 765 16.05 8.70 10.89
CA TYR A 765 17.16 8.54 11.83
C TYR A 765 18.09 9.75 11.93
N PRO A 766 18.27 10.60 10.89
CA PRO A 766 18.97 11.88 11.05
C PRO A 766 18.38 12.76 12.16
N PHE A 767 17.06 12.69 12.39
CA PHE A 767 16.44 13.37 13.52
C PHE A 767 16.91 12.80 14.87
N ILE A 768 16.98 11.48 15.00
CA ILE A 768 17.40 10.81 16.25
C ILE A 768 18.86 11.15 16.59
N HIS A 769 19.76 11.06 15.61
CA HIS A 769 21.17 11.43 15.76
C HIS A 769 21.33 12.92 16.03
N GLY A 770 20.65 13.76 15.23
CA GLY A 770 20.66 15.20 15.37
C GLY A 770 20.17 15.69 16.73
N LYS A 771 19.12 15.08 17.30
CA LYS A 771 18.66 15.38 18.66
C LYS A 771 19.71 15.05 19.72
N ALA A 772 20.48 13.98 19.55
CA ALA A 772 21.58 13.65 20.45
C ALA A 772 22.75 14.64 20.32
N ILE A 773 23.07 15.09 19.10
CA ILE A 773 24.07 16.15 18.84
C ILE A 773 23.63 17.48 19.46
N GLN A 774 22.37 17.86 19.27
CA GLN A 774 21.78 19.06 19.88
C GLN A 774 21.91 19.01 21.42
N ALA A 775 21.61 17.86 22.03
CA ALA A 775 21.68 17.67 23.48
C ALA A 775 23.13 17.72 24.01
N ALA A 776 24.11 17.18 23.25
CA ALA A 776 25.53 17.28 23.58
C ALA A 776 26.06 18.73 23.49
N GLY A 777 25.51 19.51 22.55
CA GLY A 777 25.77 20.94 22.39
C GLY A 777 27.07 21.29 21.67
N GLY A 778 27.19 22.56 21.27
CA GLY A 778 28.41 23.12 20.69
C GLY A 778 28.62 22.88 19.19
N TYR A 779 27.71 22.20 18.50
CA TYR A 779 27.78 21.98 17.05
C TYR A 779 26.43 22.24 16.39
N SER A 780 26.46 22.78 15.18
CA SER A 780 25.33 22.73 14.24
C SER A 780 25.34 21.38 13.53
N PHE A 781 24.24 20.97 12.89
CA PHE A 781 24.27 19.84 11.97
C PHE A 781 23.34 20.06 10.77
N VAL A 782 23.69 19.40 9.68
CA VAL A 782 22.84 19.20 8.50
C VAL A 782 22.90 17.72 8.12
N SER A 783 22.01 17.27 7.24
CA SER A 783 22.02 15.88 6.79
C SER A 783 21.78 15.74 5.30
N CYS A 784 22.19 14.59 4.76
CA CYS A 784 22.01 14.19 3.37
C CYS A 784 21.85 12.68 3.25
N SER A 785 21.35 12.24 2.09
CA SER A 785 21.43 10.84 1.68
C SER A 785 22.88 10.43 1.38
N ASP A 786 23.16 9.13 1.40
CA ASP A 786 24.45 8.60 0.95
C ASP A 786 24.66 8.82 -0.56
N GLU A 787 23.62 8.73 -1.39
CA GLU A 787 23.77 9.00 -2.83
C GLU A 787 24.13 10.45 -3.13
N ALA A 788 23.70 11.40 -2.28
CA ALA A 788 24.14 12.80 -2.42
C ALA A 788 25.66 12.94 -2.22
N VAL A 789 26.26 12.13 -1.35
CA VAL A 789 27.71 12.07 -1.16
C VAL A 789 28.37 11.36 -2.33
N GLU A 790 27.91 10.16 -2.68
CA GLU A 790 28.53 9.33 -3.72
C GLU A 790 28.52 9.99 -5.11
N ASN A 791 27.46 10.73 -5.42
CA ASN A 791 27.33 11.44 -6.70
C ASN A 791 27.91 12.87 -6.67
N GLY A 792 28.54 13.28 -5.55
CA GLY A 792 29.29 14.54 -5.44
C GLY A 792 28.43 15.80 -5.22
N PHE A 793 27.15 15.66 -4.86
CA PHE A 793 26.31 16.79 -4.44
C PHE A 793 26.68 17.33 -3.06
N VAL A 794 27.28 16.49 -2.21
CA VAL A 794 27.80 16.85 -0.89
C VAL A 794 29.25 16.42 -0.79
N ARG A 795 30.14 17.31 -0.37
CA ARG A 795 31.56 17.01 -0.16
C ARG A 795 31.85 16.86 1.32
N LEU A 796 32.34 15.69 1.73
CA LEU A 796 32.69 15.41 3.13
C LEU A 796 33.72 16.39 3.70
N ALA A 797 34.69 16.82 2.87
CA ALA A 797 35.77 17.72 3.28
C ALA A 797 35.31 19.11 3.76
N ASP A 798 34.06 19.50 3.46
CA ASP A 798 33.48 20.76 3.94
C ASP A 798 33.07 20.68 5.43
N TYR A 799 33.13 19.50 6.05
CA TYR A 799 32.66 19.24 7.41
C TYR A 799 33.76 18.65 8.31
N PRO A 800 34.01 19.18 9.53
CA PRO A 800 35.02 18.66 10.45
C PRO A 800 34.68 17.28 11.04
N ILE A 801 33.40 16.93 11.07
CA ILE A 801 32.89 15.64 11.57
C ILE A 801 31.78 15.16 10.64
N THR A 802 31.84 13.89 10.25
CA THR A 802 30.77 13.16 9.55
C THR A 802 30.22 12.07 10.46
N ASP A 803 28.90 11.96 10.57
CA ASP A 803 28.16 10.89 11.26
C ASP A 803 27.43 10.05 10.19
N LEU A 804 27.94 8.85 9.91
CA LEU A 804 27.40 7.94 8.91
C LEU A 804 26.49 6.89 9.57
N ILE A 805 25.20 6.96 9.24
CA ILE A 805 24.16 6.02 9.68
C ILE A 805 24.10 4.88 8.68
N PHE A 806 24.39 3.66 9.13
CA PHE A 806 24.22 2.44 8.32
C PHE A 806 23.15 1.51 8.86
N GLY A 807 22.62 1.77 10.06
CA GLY A 807 21.49 1.05 10.61
C GLY A 807 21.67 -0.46 10.60
N ALA A 808 20.61 -1.18 10.20
CA ALA A 808 20.66 -2.61 9.92
C ALA A 808 20.88 -2.92 8.42
N ASP A 809 21.48 -2.01 7.65
CA ASP A 809 21.80 -2.24 6.24
C ASP A 809 22.79 -3.41 6.11
N ARG A 810 22.59 -4.22 5.07
CA ARG A 810 23.42 -5.38 4.75
C ARG A 810 24.22 -5.21 3.47
N ARG A 811 24.08 -4.08 2.78
CA ARG A 811 24.95 -3.74 1.65
C ARG A 811 26.37 -3.52 2.17
N PRO A 812 27.43 -4.00 1.49
CA PRO A 812 28.78 -3.52 1.78
C PRO A 812 28.89 -2.04 1.40
N PHE A 813 29.86 -1.32 1.99
CA PHE A 813 30.17 0.03 1.52
C PHE A 813 30.54 0.00 0.04
N SER A 814 29.96 0.87 -0.78
CA SER A 814 30.32 0.96 -2.19
C SER A 814 31.79 1.33 -2.34
N HIS A 815 32.40 0.96 -3.47
CA HIS A 815 33.78 1.34 -3.74
C HIS A 815 33.97 2.88 -3.72
N THR A 816 33.01 3.62 -4.28
CA THR A 816 33.01 5.08 -4.28
C THR A 816 33.00 5.64 -2.86
N LEU A 817 32.11 5.13 -1.99
CA LEU A 817 32.03 5.57 -0.60
C LEU A 817 33.31 5.25 0.18
N GLN A 818 33.89 4.06 -0.02
CA GLN A 818 35.18 3.70 0.59
C GLN A 818 36.29 4.69 0.20
N GLN A 819 36.36 5.09 -1.08
CA GLN A 819 37.34 6.06 -1.56
C GLN A 819 37.12 7.46 -0.98
N LEU A 820 35.86 7.93 -0.94
CA LEU A 820 35.50 9.23 -0.39
C LEU A 820 35.81 9.31 1.11
N LEU A 821 35.44 8.29 1.90
CA LEU A 821 35.73 8.23 3.32
C LEU A 821 37.23 8.10 3.61
N THR A 822 37.96 7.35 2.78
CA THR A 822 39.43 7.26 2.86
C THR A 822 40.06 8.64 2.69
N THR A 823 39.68 9.34 1.63
CA THR A 823 40.20 10.69 1.33
C THR A 823 39.86 11.67 2.45
N TYR A 824 38.61 11.63 2.93
CA TYR A 824 38.14 12.47 4.03
C TYR A 824 38.95 12.27 5.32
N CYS A 825 39.11 11.01 5.75
CA CYS A 825 39.87 10.67 6.95
C CYS A 825 41.36 11.03 6.78
N GLN A 826 41.98 10.71 5.64
CA GLN A 826 43.39 11.06 5.41
C GLN A 826 43.63 12.57 5.36
N GLY A 827 42.62 13.35 4.95
CA GLY A 827 42.62 14.81 5.03
C GLY A 827 42.41 15.39 6.44
N GLY A 828 42.23 14.56 7.47
CA GLY A 828 42.04 14.97 8.87
C GLY A 828 40.59 15.05 9.33
N GLY A 829 39.62 14.64 8.50
CA GLY A 829 38.20 14.58 8.86
C GLY A 829 37.90 13.50 9.89
N ASN A 830 36.97 13.77 10.82
CA ASN A 830 36.59 12.81 11.85
C ASN A 830 35.30 12.08 11.48
N LEU A 831 35.24 10.76 11.70
CA LEU A 831 34.12 9.93 11.29
C LEU A 831 33.50 9.18 12.46
N MET A 832 32.21 9.39 12.70
CA MET A 832 31.36 8.45 13.43
C MET A 832 30.66 7.53 12.42
N LEU A 833 30.60 6.24 12.72
CA LEU A 833 29.91 5.23 11.92
C LEU A 833 29.14 4.30 12.85
N SER A 834 27.86 4.04 12.57
CA SER A 834 27.07 3.07 13.35
C SER A 834 26.24 2.16 12.45
N GLY A 835 26.32 0.85 12.69
CA GLY A 835 25.51 -0.13 11.97
C GLY A 835 25.76 -1.57 12.42
N SER A 836 24.80 -2.45 12.18
CA SER A 836 24.80 -3.83 12.69
C SER A 836 25.63 -4.81 11.87
N TYR A 837 25.83 -4.56 10.57
CA TYR A 837 26.44 -5.52 9.65
C TYR A 837 27.62 -4.91 8.87
N ILE A 838 28.32 -3.97 9.50
CA ILE A 838 29.41 -3.21 8.88
C ILE A 838 30.73 -3.97 8.87
N GLY A 839 30.85 -5.08 9.62
CA GLY A 839 31.98 -6.01 9.56
C GLY A 839 31.66 -7.25 8.73
N SER A 840 30.54 -7.94 9.01
CA SER A 840 30.19 -9.23 8.42
C SER A 840 30.02 -9.21 6.89
N ASN A 841 29.73 -8.03 6.33
CA ASN A 841 29.55 -7.85 4.89
C ASN A 841 30.81 -7.34 4.17
N MET A 842 31.91 -7.08 4.89
CA MET A 842 33.15 -6.53 4.34
C MET A 842 34.16 -7.65 4.03
N ASN A 843 33.93 -8.37 2.93
CA ASN A 843 34.64 -9.64 2.65
C ASN A 843 35.67 -9.58 1.49
N SER A 844 35.78 -8.46 0.78
CA SER A 844 36.76 -8.32 -0.31
C SER A 844 38.10 -7.78 0.20
N PRO A 845 39.24 -8.03 -0.49
CA PRO A 845 40.52 -7.47 -0.10
C PRO A 845 40.52 -5.94 0.03
N THR A 846 39.84 -5.25 -0.88
CA THR A 846 39.68 -3.78 -0.83
C THR A 846 38.86 -3.35 0.38
N ALA A 847 37.77 -4.05 0.66
CA ALA A 847 36.89 -3.82 1.82
C ALA A 847 37.65 -4.00 3.14
N LEU A 848 38.39 -5.10 3.29
CA LEU A 848 39.19 -5.39 4.47
C LEU A 848 40.30 -4.35 4.66
N ASN A 849 41.00 -3.99 3.57
CA ASN A 849 42.00 -2.93 3.61
C ASN A 849 41.39 -1.60 4.07
N PHE A 850 40.18 -1.26 3.62
CA PHE A 850 39.47 -0.07 4.08
C PHE A 850 39.12 -0.15 5.57
N THR A 851 38.51 -1.24 6.04
CA THR A 851 38.11 -1.37 7.46
C THR A 851 39.31 -1.40 8.40
N GLU A 852 40.38 -2.13 8.05
CA GLU A 852 41.54 -2.32 8.91
C GLU A 852 42.47 -1.09 8.91
N ASN A 853 42.73 -0.50 7.74
CA ASN A 853 43.71 0.58 7.62
C ASN A 853 43.10 1.97 7.77
N ILE A 854 41.82 2.15 7.45
CA ILE A 854 41.12 3.44 7.58
C ILE A 854 40.21 3.46 8.81
N LEU A 855 39.26 2.52 8.92
CA LEU A 855 38.32 2.52 10.04
C LEU A 855 38.90 1.94 11.35
N LYS A 856 40.03 1.25 11.25
CA LYS A 856 40.81 0.65 12.34
C LYS A 856 40.11 -0.47 13.11
N TYR A 857 39.38 -1.33 12.41
CA TYR A 857 38.84 -2.56 12.99
C TYR A 857 38.90 -3.75 12.01
N SER A 858 38.83 -4.96 12.55
CA SER A 858 38.55 -6.20 11.82
C SER A 858 37.27 -6.85 12.35
N PHE A 859 36.65 -7.72 11.54
CA PHE A 859 35.42 -8.42 11.92
C PHE A 859 35.72 -9.50 12.98
N GLY A 860 35.07 -9.39 14.14
CA GLY A 860 35.23 -10.28 15.29
C GLY A 860 34.11 -11.31 15.48
N GLY A 861 33.23 -11.48 14.49
CA GLY A 861 31.99 -12.27 14.58
C GLY A 861 30.77 -11.41 14.88
N SER A 862 29.60 -12.04 15.05
CA SER A 862 28.34 -11.35 15.34
C SER A 862 27.64 -11.98 16.55
N MET A 863 26.87 -11.19 17.30
CA MET A 863 26.16 -11.66 18.51
C MET A 863 24.90 -12.49 18.17
N ILE A 864 25.07 -13.66 17.54
CA ILE A 864 23.96 -14.53 17.10
C ILE A 864 23.42 -15.44 18.21
N ASN A 865 24.25 -15.80 19.20
CA ASN A 865 23.91 -16.80 20.23
C ASN A 865 23.29 -16.18 21.49
N SER A 866 22.95 -14.89 21.45
CA SER A 866 22.41 -14.15 22.59
C SER A 866 21.34 -13.17 22.15
N THR A 867 20.19 -13.22 22.82
CA THR A 867 19.10 -12.25 22.69
C THR A 867 19.27 -11.07 23.65
N SER A 868 20.36 -11.02 24.43
CA SER A 868 20.70 -9.82 25.20
C SER A 868 21.08 -8.69 24.25
N GLY A 869 20.48 -7.51 24.47
CA GLY A 869 20.87 -6.29 23.77
C GLY A 869 21.65 -5.33 24.63
N GLU A 870 22.13 -5.78 25.80
CA GLU A 870 22.84 -4.93 26.75
C GLU A 870 24.25 -4.60 26.28
N ILE A 871 24.59 -3.31 26.34
CA ILE A 871 25.88 -2.75 25.94
C ILE A 871 26.37 -1.85 27.06
N TYR A 872 27.68 -1.88 27.31
CA TYR A 872 28.36 -0.98 28.23
C TYR A 872 29.49 -0.21 27.53
N GLY A 873 29.52 1.10 27.72
CA GLY A 873 30.58 1.97 27.25
C GLY A 873 30.29 3.43 27.58
N ALA A 874 31.29 4.31 27.48
CA ALA A 874 31.17 5.71 27.92
C ALA A 874 30.59 5.87 29.35
N ASN A 875 30.95 4.95 30.26
CA ASN A 875 30.43 4.87 31.64
C ASN A 875 28.89 4.86 31.71
N THR A 876 28.25 4.20 30.74
CA THR A 876 26.80 4.11 30.57
C THR A 876 26.43 2.70 30.15
N ARG A 877 25.33 2.18 30.70
CA ARG A 877 24.73 0.89 30.33
C ARG A 877 23.39 1.16 29.64
N PHE A 878 23.15 0.50 28.51
CA PHE A 878 21.96 0.70 27.69
C PHE A 878 21.65 -0.56 26.89
N SER A 879 20.50 -0.56 26.20
CA SER A 879 20.04 -1.70 25.41
C SER A 879 19.56 -1.31 24.00
N ILE A 880 19.67 -2.28 23.09
CA ILE A 880 19.11 -2.26 21.73
C ILE A 880 18.09 -3.39 21.55
N PRO A 881 17.07 -3.23 20.67
CA PRO A 881 16.08 -4.26 20.38
C PRO A 881 16.69 -5.45 19.63
N ARG A 882 16.67 -6.63 20.24
CA ARG A 882 17.23 -7.87 19.63
C ARG A 882 16.22 -8.69 18.86
N THR A 883 14.94 -8.46 19.13
CA THR A 883 13.83 -9.26 18.65
C THR A 883 12.73 -8.36 18.10
N ILE A 884 11.81 -8.98 17.35
CA ILE A 884 10.62 -8.33 16.80
C ILE A 884 9.88 -7.57 17.91
N ASN A 885 9.50 -6.33 17.62
CA ASN A 885 8.76 -5.46 18.52
C ASN A 885 8.01 -4.37 17.72
N GLU A 886 7.29 -3.49 18.42
CA GLU A 886 6.45 -2.45 17.80
C GLU A 886 7.08 -1.05 17.79
N GLN A 887 8.22 -0.89 18.47
CA GLN A 887 8.82 0.42 18.74
C GLN A 887 9.92 0.77 17.73
N THR A 888 10.80 -0.18 17.42
CA THR A 888 11.94 0.00 16.52
C THR A 888 12.26 -1.29 15.78
N TYR A 889 12.89 -1.19 14.60
CA TYR A 889 13.29 -2.37 13.84
C TYR A 889 14.22 -3.27 14.68
N ALA A 890 14.08 -4.59 14.51
CA ALA A 890 14.90 -5.55 15.25
C ALA A 890 16.34 -5.56 14.74
N VAL A 891 17.28 -5.76 15.66
CA VAL A 891 18.69 -5.99 15.37
C VAL A 891 19.03 -7.38 15.89
N PRO A 892 18.94 -8.48 15.11
CA PRO A 892 19.16 -9.83 15.65
C PRO A 892 20.63 -10.22 15.78
N ALA A 893 21.52 -9.71 14.92
CA ALA A 893 22.91 -10.17 14.81
C ALA A 893 23.88 -8.99 14.52
N PRO A 894 24.21 -8.17 15.53
CA PRO A 894 25.07 -7.02 15.44
C PRO A 894 26.51 -7.51 15.49
N ASP A 895 27.39 -6.79 14.80
CA ASP A 895 28.77 -7.19 14.67
C ASP A 895 29.60 -6.84 15.91
N CYS A 896 30.52 -7.74 16.22
CA CYS A 896 31.64 -7.52 17.11
C CYS A 896 32.80 -6.98 16.29
N LEU A 897 33.36 -5.83 16.69
CA LEU A 897 34.43 -5.15 15.97
C LEU A 897 35.73 -5.21 16.76
N THR A 898 36.70 -5.97 16.27
CA THR A 898 38.00 -6.11 16.92
C THR A 898 38.89 -4.92 16.56
N PRO A 899 39.41 -4.15 17.53
CA PRO A 899 40.23 -2.97 17.24
C PRO A 899 41.58 -3.35 16.61
N ILE A 900 42.00 -2.58 15.60
CA ILE A 900 43.36 -2.65 15.03
C ILE A 900 44.21 -1.55 15.66
N ALA A 901 45.33 -1.92 16.26
CA ALA A 901 46.21 -1.00 16.98
C ALA A 901 46.61 0.22 16.10
N PRO A 902 46.63 1.45 16.66
CA PRO A 902 46.45 1.80 18.06
C PRO A 902 44.99 2.12 18.47
N ALA A 903 43.98 1.65 17.73
CA ALA A 903 42.59 1.77 18.16
C ALA A 903 42.29 0.88 19.39
N TYR A 904 41.23 1.20 20.12
CA TYR A 904 40.81 0.45 21.31
C TYR A 904 39.29 0.26 21.33
N SER A 905 38.83 -0.76 22.08
CA SER A 905 37.42 -1.01 22.29
C SER A 905 36.84 0.02 23.28
N ALA A 906 35.84 0.78 22.83
CA ALA A 906 35.16 1.80 23.63
C ALA A 906 33.80 1.33 24.18
N PHE A 907 33.23 0.29 23.58
CA PHE A 907 31.96 -0.33 23.97
C PHE A 907 32.09 -1.85 23.93
N VAL A 908 31.40 -2.54 24.84
CA VAL A 908 31.34 -4.00 24.88
C VAL A 908 29.91 -4.51 25.02
N TYR A 909 29.60 -5.63 24.36
CA TYR A 909 28.35 -6.37 24.54
C TYR A 909 28.38 -7.17 25.85
N ASN A 910 27.21 -7.30 26.50
CA ASN A 910 27.03 -8.15 27.67
C ASN A 910 25.91 -9.18 27.40
N PRO A 911 26.10 -10.49 27.66
CA PRO A 911 27.30 -11.17 28.16
C PRO A 911 28.44 -11.27 27.13
N GLY A 912 29.64 -11.60 27.62
CA GLY A 912 30.79 -12.01 26.80
C GLY A 912 31.87 -10.94 26.60
N SER A 913 31.60 -9.67 26.92
CA SER A 913 32.57 -8.57 26.81
C SER A 913 33.20 -8.42 25.42
N TYR A 914 32.48 -8.86 24.37
CA TYR A 914 32.91 -8.68 22.99
C TYR A 914 32.86 -7.21 22.61
N SER A 915 33.84 -6.73 21.85
CA SER A 915 33.91 -5.32 21.44
C SER A 915 32.73 -4.93 20.55
N ALA A 916 31.89 -4.02 21.04
CA ALA A 916 30.71 -3.47 20.36
C ALA A 916 31.00 -2.15 19.65
N GLY A 917 32.14 -1.51 19.92
CA GLY A 917 32.54 -0.29 19.25
C GLY A 917 34.00 0.05 19.48
N VAL A 918 34.62 0.66 18.47
CA VAL A 918 36.05 0.93 18.39
C VAL A 918 36.29 2.43 18.24
N ALA A 919 37.25 2.96 18.98
CA ALA A 919 37.70 4.34 18.87
C ALA A 919 39.19 4.39 18.46
N TYR A 920 39.50 5.25 17.49
CA TYR A 920 40.86 5.47 16.99
C TYR A 920 41.23 6.96 17.07
N LYS A 921 42.42 7.25 17.60
CA LYS A 921 43.01 8.60 17.63
C LYS A 921 44.37 8.58 16.93
N GLY A 922 44.48 9.26 15.80
CA GLY A 922 45.71 9.46 15.05
C GLY A 922 45.69 10.77 14.26
N LYS A 923 46.10 10.72 12.98
CA LYS A 923 46.01 11.89 12.06
C LYS A 923 44.57 12.39 11.88
N TYR A 924 43.63 11.47 12.02
CA TYR A 924 42.19 11.68 12.08
C TYR A 924 41.63 10.82 13.22
N ARG A 925 40.33 10.88 13.43
CA ARG A 925 39.66 10.07 14.47
C ARG A 925 38.47 9.35 13.89
N THR A 926 38.30 8.10 14.29
CA THR A 926 37.11 7.30 13.98
C THR A 926 36.47 6.82 15.26
N PHE A 927 35.13 6.75 15.24
CA PHE A 927 34.32 6.15 16.28
C PHE A 927 33.30 5.23 15.61
N VAL A 928 33.55 3.93 15.64
CA VAL A 928 32.78 2.93 14.86
C VAL A 928 32.01 2.03 15.82
N LEU A 929 30.69 1.94 15.66
CA LEU A 929 29.79 1.13 16.47
C LEU A 929 29.27 -0.05 15.64
N GLY A 930 29.43 -1.27 16.14
CA GLY A 930 28.90 -2.52 15.55
C GLY A 930 27.40 -2.72 15.77
N PHE A 931 26.71 -1.66 16.20
CA PHE A 931 25.28 -1.61 16.39
C PHE A 931 24.74 -0.23 15.94
N PRO A 932 23.44 -0.12 15.61
CA PRO A 932 22.85 1.14 15.18
C PRO A 932 22.64 2.08 16.36
N PHE A 933 23.17 3.30 16.28
CA PHE A 933 23.04 4.27 17.37
C PHE A 933 21.57 4.68 17.61
N GLU A 934 20.79 4.78 16.54
CA GLU A 934 19.36 5.09 16.58
C GLU A 934 18.52 4.04 17.30
N SER A 935 19.02 2.80 17.41
CA SER A 935 18.33 1.68 18.03
C SER A 935 18.46 1.63 19.56
N ILE A 936 19.35 2.46 20.14
CA ILE A 936 19.49 2.60 21.60
C ILE A 936 18.16 3.08 22.18
N GLN A 937 17.54 2.33 23.09
CA GLN A 937 16.17 2.62 23.53
C GLN A 937 16.04 3.94 24.33
N GLY A 938 17.06 4.30 25.11
CA GLY A 938 17.02 5.44 26.03
C GLY A 938 17.49 6.77 25.41
N VAL A 939 16.65 7.82 25.50
CA VAL A 939 16.95 9.17 24.97
C VAL A 939 18.14 9.81 25.71
N LYS A 940 18.20 9.65 27.04
CA LYS A 940 19.27 10.24 27.87
C LYS A 940 20.60 9.54 27.62
N GLU A 941 20.55 8.23 27.45
CA GLU A 941 21.67 7.36 27.13
C GLU A 941 22.23 7.72 25.75
N ARG A 942 21.39 7.89 24.73
CA ARG A 942 21.78 8.40 23.40
C ARG A 942 22.52 9.73 23.51
N ALA A 943 21.94 10.71 24.22
CA ALA A 943 22.57 12.02 24.41
C ALA A 943 23.93 11.94 25.11
N ARG A 944 24.06 11.10 26.15
CA ARG A 944 25.31 10.90 26.88
C ARG A 944 26.39 10.24 26.03
N ILE A 945 26.03 9.23 25.25
CA ILE A 945 26.94 8.55 24.33
C ILE A 945 27.42 9.50 23.24
N MET A 946 26.50 10.25 22.60
CA MET A 946 26.86 11.24 21.60
C MET A 946 27.79 12.32 22.18
N SER A 947 27.51 12.79 23.41
CA SER A 947 28.39 13.74 24.11
C SER A 947 29.81 13.18 24.32
N ALA A 948 29.94 11.90 24.68
CA ALA A 948 31.24 11.25 24.83
C ALA A 948 31.99 11.14 23.48
N ILE A 949 31.29 10.80 22.40
CA ILE A 949 31.87 10.70 21.05
C ILE A 949 32.35 12.08 20.56
N LEU A 950 31.52 13.12 20.69
CA LEU A 950 31.90 14.48 20.29
C LEU A 950 33.04 15.03 21.18
N GLY A 951 33.04 14.69 22.46
CA GLY A 951 34.15 14.99 23.37
C GLY A 951 35.45 14.30 22.94
N PHE A 952 35.37 13.04 22.50
CA PHE A 952 36.49 12.32 21.94
C PHE A 952 37.05 13.00 20.69
N PHE A 953 36.21 13.47 19.77
CA PHE A 953 36.67 14.23 18.58
C PHE A 953 37.24 15.61 18.93
N GLY A 954 36.76 16.26 19.98
CA GLY A 954 37.23 17.59 20.41
C GLY A 954 38.45 17.60 21.34
N SER A 955 38.82 16.46 21.94
CA SER A 955 39.96 16.39 22.87
C SER A 955 41.28 16.77 22.17
N LYS A 956 42.18 17.54 22.77
CA LYS A 956 43.52 17.75 22.18
C LYS A 956 44.36 16.49 22.34
#